data_AF-A0A8T5G0C9-F1
#
_entry.id   AF-A0A8T5G0C9-F1
#
_cell.length_a   1.000
_cell.length_b   1.000
_cell.length_c   1.000
_cell.angle_alpha   90.00
_cell.angle_beta   90.00
_cell.angle_gamma   90.00
#
_symmetry.space_group_name_H-M   'P 1'
#
loop_
_entity.id
_entity.type
_entity.pdbx_description
1 polymer ?
#
loop_
_entity_poly.entity_id
_entity_poly.type
_entity_poly.pdbx_seq_one_letter_code
_entity_poly.pdbx_strand_id
1 'polypeptide(L)'
;MVKCKYCLEEIRGEVPRKCSYCHNYICGDHRLPESHDCKGLEKYSKQEKKSFKKTIGTLASNHIKVNDRGYEDIVDINRKKKKNKHKISKKHKSQKTKNEDYFYKYIPPKKHKNDKKFEENEKSEVIEKKDTKKKLWIIWLIIILILMVCIFGIFQPIIKSESTEISILKESIRYENETLITEEKFDFFNLTRDKELLNYKEILVYGRLGLLKEKNSDLYITYVLDDSNRKIELKNVKKNVYQFFIKDSITEDIYEVSGVFKKGLDSVMIDIEDIELYERKITKKIIQKEIIEEFEEIQTIEGKMISPSDFLINEIKKEFFNSCDDGSEHNSCSLTKPLYCKNGNLRENPTQCGCPENKRVYENTCIPIIKCDDGTLAPECSKIKKMQCYNGEWKFNSKCGCPEGYAIKDRSCSKICEDKTFYGECSKEKPLFCDEGILIEKSSLCKCPIGTLQDGEKCVDKYQIQPKEIELKFSFQGRNKIIKYIVYKGLNDYLSGLDRSISYYDYESPPSIKDFALKKLDNTKQRKYLLPLVEEIKKISDKKDDQAKIAISIVQHIPYDWEGFKSNDLTGRYPYEVLYDKKGVCGEKSKLTAFLLRELGFGISLINFDLESHEAVGLKCPIDKGYKGTEYCFVEVTRPTTINHVPTTYVGVGELKSTPKIVVISDGYTYGSI
;
A
#
# COMPACT_ATOMS: atom_id res chain seq x y z
N MET A 1 52.46 -31.42 32.63
CA MET A 1 51.07 -30.96 32.41
C MET A 1 51.11 -29.63 31.65
N VAL A 2 50.07 -29.28 30.89
CA VAL A 2 50.02 -28.05 30.09
C VAL A 2 49.08 -27.06 30.77
N LYS A 3 49.51 -25.79 30.90
CA LYS A 3 48.70 -24.71 31.47
C LYS A 3 48.12 -23.82 30.36
N CYS A 4 46.90 -23.33 30.56
CA CYS A 4 46.29 -22.33 29.68
C CYS A 4 47.09 -21.02 29.77
N LYS A 5 47.40 -20.40 28.63
CA LYS A 5 48.22 -19.17 28.61
C LYS A 5 47.53 -17.96 29.24
N TYR A 6 46.21 -17.98 29.38
CA TYR A 6 45.41 -16.83 29.82
C TYR A 6 44.95 -16.95 31.28
N CYS A 7 44.23 -18.01 31.68
CA CYS A 7 43.88 -18.23 33.10
C CYS A 7 45.00 -18.86 33.95
N LEU A 8 46.10 -19.35 33.34
CA LEU A 8 47.23 -20.03 34.01
C LEU A 8 46.90 -21.36 34.71
N GLU A 9 45.64 -21.78 34.68
CA GLU A 9 45.18 -23.08 35.19
C GLU A 9 45.69 -24.26 34.34
N GLU A 10 45.70 -25.44 34.94
CA GLU A 10 46.07 -26.68 34.25
C GLU A 10 44.93 -27.18 33.38
N ILE A 11 45.22 -27.48 32.11
CA ILE A 11 44.27 -28.09 31.19
C ILE A 11 44.11 -29.55 31.60
N ARG A 12 43.01 -29.85 32.31
CA ARG A 12 42.64 -31.17 32.84
C ARG A 12 41.39 -31.68 32.11
N GLY A 13 41.35 -32.96 31.75
CA GLY A 13 40.25 -33.57 31.01
C GLY A 13 40.18 -33.24 29.51
N GLU A 14 40.72 -32.10 29.07
CA GLU A 14 40.74 -31.69 27.66
C GLU A 14 42.08 -31.92 26.96
N VAL A 15 42.06 -32.15 25.65
CA VAL A 15 43.26 -32.15 24.79
C VAL A 15 43.76 -30.71 24.62
N PRO A 16 44.99 -30.34 25.06
CA PRO A 16 45.48 -28.97 25.00
C PRO A 16 45.54 -28.41 23.56
N ARG A 17 44.62 -27.51 23.24
CA ARG A 17 44.53 -26.91 21.89
C ARG A 17 45.57 -25.80 21.75
N LYS A 18 46.31 -25.81 20.65
CA LYS A 18 47.29 -24.78 20.29
C LYS A 18 46.61 -23.74 19.40
N CYS A 19 46.65 -22.46 19.77
CA CYS A 19 46.02 -21.40 18.99
C CYS A 19 46.67 -21.27 17.60
N SER A 20 45.86 -21.27 16.53
CA SER A 20 46.35 -21.20 15.14
C SER A 20 47.18 -19.96 14.83
N TYR A 21 46.97 -18.86 15.56
CA TYR A 21 47.62 -17.57 15.28
C TYR A 21 48.77 -17.22 16.24
N CYS A 22 48.66 -17.53 17.55
CA CYS A 22 49.69 -17.20 18.54
C CYS A 22 50.44 -18.43 19.09
N HIS A 23 50.05 -19.64 18.69
CA HIS A 23 50.67 -20.92 19.04
C HIS A 23 50.81 -21.23 20.55
N ASN A 24 50.12 -20.47 21.41
CA ASN A 24 49.96 -20.76 22.83
C ASN A 24 48.90 -21.86 23.05
N TYR A 25 49.01 -22.57 24.18
CA TYR A 25 48.00 -23.53 24.62
C TYR A 25 46.86 -22.84 25.39
N ILE A 26 45.62 -23.28 25.15
CA ILE A 26 44.39 -22.73 25.73
C ILE A 26 43.45 -23.85 26.18
N CYS A 27 42.72 -23.63 27.28
CA CYS A 27 41.56 -24.45 27.69
C CYS A 27 40.32 -24.14 26.85
N GLY A 28 39.26 -24.94 27.00
CA GLY A 28 37.96 -24.79 26.34
C GLY A 28 37.36 -23.39 26.48
N ASP A 29 37.35 -22.81 27.68
CA ASP A 29 36.75 -21.50 27.92
C ASP A 29 37.54 -20.34 27.26
N HIS A 30 38.84 -20.53 27.05
CA HIS A 30 39.72 -19.59 26.35
C HIS A 30 39.90 -19.92 24.86
N ARG A 31 39.05 -20.79 24.31
CA ARG A 31 39.17 -21.32 22.95
C ARG A 31 38.48 -20.43 21.91
N LEU A 32 38.79 -20.68 20.64
CA LEU A 32 38.24 -19.89 19.54
C LEU A 32 36.72 -20.15 19.35
N PRO A 33 35.91 -19.20 18.82
CA PRO A 33 36.23 -17.82 18.51
C PRO A 33 36.26 -16.90 19.75
N GLU A 34 37.48 -16.71 20.26
CA GLU A 34 38.02 -15.42 20.65
C GLU A 34 37.53 -14.77 21.94
N SER A 35 37.36 -15.60 22.97
CA SER A 35 37.42 -15.19 24.38
C SER A 35 38.83 -14.77 24.87
N HIS A 36 39.81 -14.51 23.96
CA HIS A 36 41.15 -14.04 24.33
C HIS A 36 41.77 -13.06 23.32
N ASP A 37 42.50 -12.05 23.80
CA ASP A 37 43.31 -11.15 22.97
C ASP A 37 44.52 -11.89 22.37
N CYS A 38 44.60 -11.89 21.04
CA CYS A 38 45.53 -12.70 20.28
C CYS A 38 46.51 -11.85 19.45
N LYS A 39 47.66 -11.52 20.03
CA LYS A 39 48.77 -10.80 19.34
C LYS A 39 49.27 -11.47 18.05
N GLY A 40 48.98 -12.76 17.85
CA GLY A 40 49.24 -13.47 16.59
C GLY A 40 48.24 -13.12 15.50
N LEU A 41 46.95 -13.06 15.84
CA LEU A 41 45.86 -12.69 14.93
C LEU A 41 46.02 -11.23 14.45
N GLU A 42 46.46 -10.33 15.33
CA GLU A 42 46.82 -8.97 14.94
C GLU A 42 47.85 -8.92 13.81
N LYS A 43 48.88 -9.77 13.87
CA LYS A 43 49.93 -9.84 12.84
C LYS A 43 49.36 -10.41 11.55
N TYR A 44 48.55 -11.47 11.64
CA TYR A 44 47.85 -12.07 10.50
C TYR A 44 46.93 -11.06 9.79
N SER A 45 46.08 -10.33 10.52
CA SER A 45 45.19 -9.29 9.96
C SER A 45 45.98 -8.15 9.29
N LYS A 46 47.12 -7.75 9.87
CA LYS A 46 48.05 -6.77 9.27
C LYS A 46 48.76 -7.32 8.03
N GLN A 47 48.90 -8.65 7.89
CA GLN A 47 49.44 -9.31 6.69
C GLN A 47 48.37 -9.49 5.59
N GLU A 48 47.14 -9.93 5.90
CA GLU A 48 46.03 -9.99 4.92
C GLU A 48 45.80 -8.61 4.29
N LYS A 49 45.75 -7.53 5.09
CA LYS A 49 45.59 -6.16 4.58
C LYS A 49 46.74 -5.67 3.68
N LYS A 50 47.96 -6.21 3.84
CA LYS A 50 49.08 -5.95 2.91
C LYS A 50 48.97 -6.81 1.65
N SER A 51 48.57 -8.08 1.77
CA SER A 51 48.34 -8.98 0.65
C SER A 51 47.25 -8.44 -0.28
N PHE A 52 46.09 -8.08 0.28
CA PHE A 52 44.96 -7.51 -0.44
C PHE A 52 45.33 -6.24 -1.20
N LYS A 53 46.06 -5.30 -0.57
CA LYS A 53 46.58 -4.11 -1.26
C LYS A 53 47.55 -4.44 -2.40
N LYS A 54 48.35 -5.51 -2.28
CA LYS A 54 49.23 -5.98 -3.36
C LYS A 54 48.42 -6.55 -4.53
N THR A 55 47.40 -7.37 -4.26
CA THR A 55 46.50 -7.93 -5.26
C THR A 55 45.75 -6.84 -6.03
N ILE A 56 45.19 -5.86 -5.33
CA ILE A 56 44.54 -4.67 -5.93
C ILE A 56 45.53 -3.89 -6.81
N GLY A 57 46.79 -3.71 -6.38
CA GLY A 57 47.82 -3.06 -7.19
C GLY A 57 48.12 -3.78 -8.51
N THR A 58 48.19 -5.12 -8.50
CA THR A 58 48.32 -5.92 -9.73
C THR A 58 47.09 -5.87 -10.62
N LEU A 59 45.88 -5.85 -10.05
CA LEU A 59 44.64 -5.74 -10.82
C LEU A 59 44.52 -4.36 -11.50
N ALA A 60 44.86 -3.28 -10.79
CA ALA A 60 44.88 -1.91 -11.33
C ALA A 60 45.93 -1.69 -12.44
N SER A 61 46.86 -2.64 -12.65
CA SER A 61 47.88 -2.56 -13.70
C SER A 61 47.40 -3.08 -15.07
N ASN A 62 46.27 -3.80 -15.12
CA ASN A 62 45.68 -4.33 -16.36
C ASN A 62 44.37 -3.61 -16.67
N HIS A 63 44.38 -2.72 -17.67
CA HIS A 63 43.22 -1.89 -18.01
C HIS A 63 41.99 -2.69 -18.45
N ILE A 64 40.86 -2.43 -17.79
CA ILE A 64 39.52 -2.48 -18.41
C ILE A 64 38.89 -1.10 -18.19
N LYS A 65 38.26 -0.54 -19.23
CA LYS A 65 37.50 0.72 -19.14
C LYS A 65 36.03 0.39 -18.84
N VAL A 66 35.49 0.98 -17.78
CA VAL A 66 34.05 0.93 -17.46
C VAL A 66 33.30 1.94 -18.35
N ASN A 67 32.04 1.64 -18.67
CA ASN A 67 31.09 2.56 -19.28
C ASN A 67 29.83 2.70 -18.40
N ASP A 68 29.07 3.78 -18.59
CA ASP A 68 28.20 4.36 -17.54
C ASP A 68 26.86 3.65 -17.29
N ARG A 69 26.80 2.31 -17.42
CA ARG A 69 25.57 1.51 -17.22
C ARG A 69 25.71 0.22 -16.38
N GLY A 70 26.90 -0.06 -15.83
CA GLY A 70 27.02 -0.82 -14.58
C GLY A 70 26.49 -2.27 -14.54
N TYR A 71 26.61 -3.03 -15.63
CA TYR A 71 26.36 -4.49 -15.65
C TYR A 71 27.53 -5.23 -16.31
N GLU A 72 27.91 -6.39 -15.77
CA GLU A 72 28.96 -7.25 -16.31
C GLU A 72 28.35 -8.46 -17.05
N ASP A 73 28.53 -8.53 -18.37
CA ASP A 73 28.19 -9.71 -19.18
C ASP A 73 29.32 -10.74 -19.11
N ILE A 74 29.13 -11.84 -18.36
CA ILE A 74 30.02 -13.00 -18.42
C ILE A 74 29.71 -13.83 -19.68
N VAL A 75 30.49 -13.62 -20.73
CA VAL A 75 30.41 -14.39 -21.98
C VAL A 75 31.03 -15.77 -21.79
N ASP A 76 30.20 -16.79 -21.58
CA ASP A 76 30.65 -18.15 -21.25
C ASP A 76 31.17 -18.91 -22.50
N ILE A 77 32.50 -18.85 -22.72
CA ILE A 77 33.18 -19.55 -23.81
C ILE A 77 33.55 -20.97 -23.37
N ASN A 78 32.66 -21.95 -23.58
CA ASN A 78 33.09 -23.35 -23.78
C ASN A 78 32.09 -24.20 -24.57
N ARG A 79 32.49 -24.66 -25.77
CA ARG A 79 31.62 -25.42 -26.69
C ARG A 79 32.32 -26.65 -27.28
N LYS A 80 32.30 -27.78 -26.57
CA LYS A 80 32.72 -29.10 -27.11
C LYS A 80 31.53 -30.04 -27.32
N LYS A 81 31.55 -30.75 -28.44
CA LYS A 81 30.42 -31.49 -29.02
C LYS A 81 30.38 -32.94 -28.53
N LYS A 82 29.18 -33.52 -28.38
CA LYS A 82 28.88 -34.89 -28.84
C LYS A 82 27.44 -34.94 -29.35
N LYS A 83 27.20 -35.74 -30.41
CA LYS A 83 25.88 -35.97 -31.03
C LYS A 83 25.63 -37.48 -31.10
N ASN A 84 24.39 -37.90 -30.85
CA ASN A 84 23.68 -38.99 -31.55
C ASN A 84 22.18 -38.81 -31.21
N LYS A 85 21.27 -38.60 -32.17
CA LYS A 85 20.78 -39.45 -33.27
C LYS A 85 19.71 -40.46 -32.81
N HIS A 86 18.45 -40.16 -33.13
CA HIS A 86 17.41 -41.01 -33.75
C HIS A 86 16.19 -40.06 -33.96
N LYS A 87 15.64 -39.79 -35.16
CA LYS A 87 14.88 -40.64 -36.11
C LYS A 87 13.84 -41.48 -35.37
N ILE A 88 12.53 -41.40 -35.66
CA ILE A 88 11.88 -41.58 -36.98
C ILE A 88 10.62 -40.71 -37.15
N SER A 89 10.25 -40.39 -38.39
CA SER A 89 8.99 -39.73 -38.82
C SER A 89 7.93 -40.74 -39.31
N LYS A 90 6.63 -40.43 -39.20
CA LYS A 90 5.59 -40.99 -40.11
C LYS A 90 4.36 -40.06 -40.23
N LYS A 91 3.66 -40.16 -41.37
CA LYS A 91 2.43 -39.42 -41.75
C LYS A 91 1.23 -40.39 -41.78
N HIS A 92 0.05 -39.82 -42.10
CA HIS A 92 -1.27 -40.38 -42.50
C HIS A 92 -2.31 -40.33 -41.35
N LYS A 93 -3.45 -39.62 -41.40
CA LYS A 93 -4.42 -39.16 -42.45
C LYS A 93 -5.55 -40.18 -42.70
N SER A 94 -6.81 -39.71 -42.68
CA SER A 94 -8.08 -40.43 -42.99
C SER A 94 -8.60 -41.39 -41.87
N GLN A 95 -9.91 -41.68 -41.72
CA GLN A 95 -11.13 -41.12 -42.34
C GLN A 95 -12.47 -41.44 -41.58
N LYS A 96 -13.44 -40.50 -41.65
CA LYS A 96 -14.91 -40.66 -41.82
C LYS A 96 -15.83 -41.44 -40.83
N THR A 97 -17.05 -40.88 -40.71
CA THR A 97 -18.39 -41.51 -40.47
C THR A 97 -18.73 -42.08 -39.08
N LYS A 98 -20.00 -42.09 -38.63
CA LYS A 98 -21.30 -41.84 -39.32
C LYS A 98 -22.37 -41.18 -38.39
N ASN A 99 -23.48 -40.71 -38.97
CA ASN A 99 -24.65 -40.13 -38.28
C ASN A 99 -25.61 -41.22 -37.75
N GLU A 100 -26.61 -40.84 -36.95
CA GLU A 100 -28.04 -41.10 -37.23
C GLU A 100 -28.98 -40.19 -36.40
N ASP A 101 -30.26 -40.09 -36.79
CA ASP A 101 -31.27 -39.11 -36.33
C ASP A 101 -32.17 -39.62 -35.17
N TYR A 102 -33.13 -38.80 -34.67
CA TYR A 102 -34.59 -39.13 -34.66
C TYR A 102 -35.51 -38.05 -34.01
N PHE A 103 -36.83 -38.28 -34.11
CA PHE A 103 -37.93 -37.29 -34.12
C PHE A 103 -38.78 -37.14 -32.82
N TYR A 104 -39.38 -35.95 -32.66
CA TYR A 104 -40.74 -35.60 -32.14
C TYR A 104 -41.25 -35.80 -30.67
N LYS A 105 -41.90 -34.71 -30.19
CA LYS A 105 -43.19 -34.58 -29.42
C LYS A 105 -43.50 -35.50 -28.21
N TYR A 106 -43.93 -34.88 -27.09
CA TYR A 106 -45.34 -34.98 -26.62
C TYR A 106 -45.77 -33.84 -25.67
N ILE A 107 -47.08 -33.56 -25.61
CA ILE A 107 -47.83 -32.46 -24.95
C ILE A 107 -49.29 -33.00 -24.72
N PRO A 108 -50.15 -32.61 -23.74
CA PRO A 108 -50.22 -31.42 -22.84
C PRO A 108 -50.17 -31.87 -21.32
N PRO A 109 -51.06 -31.59 -20.30
CA PRO A 109 -52.22 -30.68 -20.15
C PRO A 109 -52.60 -30.00 -18.78
N LYS A 110 -53.10 -28.75 -18.91
CA LYS A 110 -54.35 -28.18 -18.29
C LYS A 110 -54.42 -27.60 -16.83
N LYS A 111 -55.16 -26.46 -16.77
CA LYS A 111 -56.07 -25.93 -15.71
C LYS A 111 -55.42 -25.17 -14.51
N HIS A 112 -56.10 -24.19 -13.86
CA HIS A 112 -57.51 -23.71 -13.95
C HIS A 112 -57.70 -22.24 -13.43
N LYS A 113 -58.77 -21.54 -13.88
CA LYS A 113 -59.41 -20.29 -13.34
C LYS A 113 -58.57 -18.98 -13.42
N ASN A 114 -59.10 -17.79 -13.76
CA ASN A 114 -60.30 -17.00 -13.36
C ASN A 114 -60.16 -16.39 -11.94
N ASP A 115 -60.48 -15.12 -11.66
CA ASP A 115 -61.60 -14.24 -12.08
C ASP A 115 -61.16 -12.75 -12.34
N LYS A 116 -61.78 -11.91 -13.20
CA LYS A 116 -63.06 -11.11 -13.15
C LYS A 116 -63.16 -10.09 -11.99
N LYS A 117 -63.86 -8.93 -12.05
CA LYS A 117 -64.52 -7.99 -13.03
C LYS A 117 -64.63 -6.61 -12.28
N PHE A 118 -65.21 -5.47 -12.67
CA PHE A 118 -66.18 -4.93 -13.67
C PHE A 118 -65.51 -3.71 -14.40
N GLU A 119 -65.88 -3.20 -15.59
CA GLU A 119 -67.09 -2.48 -16.09
C GLU A 119 -67.29 -1.08 -15.46
N GLU A 120 -67.84 -0.05 -16.12
CA GLU A 120 -68.96 0.06 -17.08
C GLU A 120 -68.69 1.06 -18.26
N ASN A 121 -69.10 0.80 -19.53
CA ASN A 121 -70.33 1.25 -20.26
C ASN A 121 -70.30 2.74 -20.75
N GLU A 122 -70.87 3.15 -21.92
CA GLU A 122 -71.59 2.46 -23.02
C GLU A 122 -71.64 3.29 -24.34
N LYS A 123 -72.01 2.64 -25.47
CA LYS A 123 -72.78 3.07 -26.70
C LYS A 123 -72.60 4.51 -27.28
N SER A 124 -72.40 4.76 -28.60
CA SER A 124 -73.18 4.41 -29.83
C SER A 124 -74.57 5.07 -29.92
N GLU A 125 -75.13 5.53 -31.05
CA GLU A 125 -74.99 5.15 -32.48
C GLU A 125 -75.19 6.30 -33.52
N VAL A 126 -74.67 6.10 -34.75
CA VAL A 126 -75.23 6.31 -36.12
C VAL A 126 -76.27 7.43 -36.44
N ILE A 127 -76.10 8.14 -37.58
CA ILE A 127 -77.18 8.53 -38.53
C ILE A 127 -76.63 8.95 -39.93
N GLU A 128 -77.50 9.04 -40.96
CA GLU A 128 -77.17 9.01 -42.40
C GLU A 128 -76.83 10.33 -43.14
N LYS A 129 -76.06 10.16 -44.23
CA LYS A 129 -76.13 10.81 -45.57
C LYS A 129 -76.92 12.14 -45.72
N LYS A 130 -76.26 13.19 -46.24
CA LYS A 130 -76.47 13.66 -47.64
C LYS A 130 -75.59 14.85 -48.10
N ASP A 131 -75.65 15.03 -49.43
CA ASP A 131 -75.47 16.24 -50.23
C ASP A 131 -74.07 16.66 -50.75
N THR A 132 -74.03 16.97 -52.04
CA THR A 132 -72.85 17.10 -52.90
C THR A 132 -72.84 18.43 -53.66
N LYS A 133 -72.92 19.56 -52.95
CA LYS A 133 -72.67 20.90 -53.52
C LYS A 133 -71.71 21.83 -52.76
N LYS A 134 -71.21 21.45 -51.58
CA LYS A 134 -70.17 22.20 -50.84
C LYS A 134 -68.71 21.86 -51.21
N LYS A 135 -68.47 20.81 -52.02
CA LYS A 135 -67.11 20.24 -52.19
C LYS A 135 -66.10 21.09 -52.98
N LEU A 136 -66.50 21.93 -53.95
CA LEU A 136 -65.52 22.73 -54.71
C LEU A 136 -64.86 23.84 -53.89
N TRP A 137 -65.61 24.57 -53.06
CA TRP A 137 -65.06 25.68 -52.28
C TRP A 137 -64.09 25.20 -51.20
N ILE A 138 -64.36 24.03 -50.62
CA ILE A 138 -63.45 23.36 -49.67
C ILE A 138 -62.15 22.92 -50.37
N ILE A 139 -62.21 22.41 -51.60
CA ILE A 139 -61.01 22.08 -52.38
C ILE A 139 -60.19 23.34 -52.70
N TRP A 140 -60.83 24.46 -53.03
CA TRP A 140 -60.15 25.73 -53.27
C TRP A 140 -59.48 26.28 -52.00
N LEU A 141 -60.16 26.20 -50.85
CA LEU A 141 -59.57 26.55 -49.54
C LEU A 141 -58.39 25.63 -49.20
N ILE A 142 -58.47 24.33 -49.47
CA ILE A 142 -57.36 23.39 -49.26
C ILE A 142 -56.17 23.72 -50.18
N ILE A 143 -56.40 24.09 -51.45
CA ILE A 143 -55.34 24.51 -52.37
C ILE A 143 -54.67 25.81 -51.90
N ILE A 144 -55.44 26.79 -51.41
CA ILE A 144 -54.88 28.01 -50.81
C ILE A 144 -54.11 27.70 -49.52
N LEU A 145 -54.61 26.79 -48.68
CA LEU A 145 -53.92 26.35 -47.47
C LEU A 145 -52.59 25.64 -47.80
N ILE A 146 -52.59 24.77 -48.82
CA ILE A 146 -51.38 24.11 -49.31
C ILE A 146 -50.40 25.12 -49.90
N LEU A 147 -50.85 26.11 -50.67
CA LEU A 147 -49.98 27.18 -51.18
C LEU A 147 -49.40 28.04 -50.04
N MET A 148 -50.18 28.39 -49.03
CA MET A 148 -49.67 29.05 -47.82
C MET A 148 -48.64 28.19 -47.08
N VAL A 149 -48.90 26.88 -46.92
CA VAL A 149 -47.95 25.94 -46.30
C VAL A 149 -46.68 25.77 -47.15
N CYS A 150 -46.76 25.79 -48.48
CA CYS A 150 -45.59 25.78 -49.35
C CYS A 150 -44.78 27.08 -49.26
N ILE A 151 -45.44 28.24 -49.16
CA ILE A 151 -44.77 29.55 -49.00
C ILE A 151 -44.08 29.64 -47.62
N PHE A 152 -44.74 29.23 -46.54
CA PHE A 152 -44.12 29.10 -45.20
C PHE A 152 -43.07 27.99 -45.12
N GLY A 153 -43.18 26.95 -45.95
CA GLY A 153 -42.18 25.87 -46.06
C GLY A 153 -40.89 26.28 -46.78
N ILE A 154 -40.96 27.29 -47.64
CA ILE A 154 -39.78 27.84 -48.35
C ILE A 154 -39.09 28.94 -47.51
N PHE A 155 -39.83 29.66 -46.66
CA PHE A 155 -39.28 30.61 -45.68
C PHE A 155 -39.21 30.04 -44.26
N GLN A 156 -38.61 28.87 -44.11
CA GLN A 156 -37.96 28.54 -42.84
C GLN A 156 -36.68 29.38 -42.73
N PRO A 157 -36.45 30.11 -41.62
CA PRO A 157 -35.15 30.74 -41.41
C PRO A 157 -34.08 29.65 -41.34
N ILE A 158 -32.97 29.82 -42.06
CA ILE A 158 -31.80 28.94 -41.90
C ILE A 158 -31.14 29.28 -40.56
N ILE A 159 -31.72 28.78 -39.48
CA ILE A 159 -31.10 28.73 -38.16
C ILE A 159 -29.90 27.80 -38.32
N LYS A 160 -28.73 28.39 -38.54
CA LYS A 160 -27.47 27.66 -38.60
C LYS A 160 -27.07 27.31 -37.16
N SER A 161 -27.69 26.28 -36.61
CA SER A 161 -27.36 25.72 -35.31
C SER A 161 -25.96 25.13 -35.33
N GLU A 162 -24.98 25.90 -34.88
CA GLU A 162 -23.62 25.45 -34.67
C GLU A 162 -23.57 24.64 -33.37
N SER A 163 -23.99 23.38 -33.45
CA SER A 163 -24.09 22.45 -32.32
C SER A 163 -22.71 22.08 -31.79
N THR A 164 -22.23 22.77 -30.76
CA THR A 164 -21.03 22.38 -30.02
C THR A 164 -21.35 21.17 -29.13
N GLU A 165 -20.79 20.01 -29.46
CA GLU A 165 -20.89 18.79 -28.63
C GLU A 165 -20.17 18.99 -27.27
N ILE A 166 -20.91 19.43 -26.25
CA ILE A 166 -20.39 19.50 -24.87
C ILE A 166 -20.47 18.12 -24.23
N SER A 167 -19.54 17.24 -24.59
CA SER A 167 -19.35 15.97 -23.89
C SER A 167 -18.77 16.23 -22.49
N ILE A 168 -19.61 16.21 -21.47
CA ILE A 168 -19.20 16.38 -20.07
C ILE A 168 -18.37 15.16 -19.63
N LEU A 169 -17.06 15.26 -19.82
CA LEU A 169 -16.08 14.25 -19.41
C LEU A 169 -15.95 14.20 -17.89
N LYS A 170 -16.87 13.48 -17.25
CA LYS A 170 -16.71 13.06 -15.86
C LYS A 170 -15.62 11.99 -15.81
N GLU A 171 -14.42 12.36 -15.34
CA GLU A 171 -13.40 11.37 -14.99
C GLU A 171 -13.89 10.53 -13.81
N SER A 172 -14.49 9.36 -14.07
CA SER A 172 -14.65 8.36 -13.01
C SER A 172 -13.30 7.67 -12.80
N ILE A 173 -12.70 7.94 -11.64
CA ILE A 173 -11.46 7.28 -11.21
C ILE A 173 -11.80 5.86 -10.81
N ARG A 174 -11.47 4.90 -11.67
CA ARG A 174 -11.59 3.48 -11.34
C ARG A 174 -10.24 2.97 -10.84
N TYR A 175 -10.23 2.55 -9.58
CA TYR A 175 -9.08 1.93 -8.96
C TYR A 175 -9.07 0.44 -9.30
N GLU A 176 -7.96 -0.04 -9.87
CA GLU A 176 -7.74 -1.45 -10.20
C GLU A 176 -7.35 -2.22 -8.93
N ASN A 177 -8.31 -2.32 -8.00
CA ASN A 177 -8.17 -2.97 -6.69
C ASN A 177 -8.45 -4.48 -6.82
N GLU A 178 -7.39 -5.27 -6.99
CA GLU A 178 -7.44 -6.71 -6.74
C GLU A 178 -6.79 -7.02 -5.38
N THR A 179 -7.40 -7.89 -4.59
CA THR A 179 -6.78 -8.42 -3.36
C THR A 179 -5.58 -9.29 -3.73
N LEU A 180 -4.38 -8.74 -3.55
CA LEU A 180 -3.13 -9.46 -3.73
C LEU A 180 -2.90 -10.45 -2.58
N ILE A 181 -3.04 -11.74 -2.88
CA ILE A 181 -2.65 -12.83 -1.98
C ILE A 181 -1.13 -13.01 -2.10
N THR A 182 -0.38 -12.24 -1.32
CA THR A 182 1.10 -12.28 -1.16
C THR A 182 1.94 -12.10 -2.44
N GLU A 183 3.28 -12.18 -2.33
CA GLU A 183 4.21 -11.93 -3.44
C GLU A 183 4.32 -13.11 -4.43
N GLU A 184 3.99 -14.33 -4.00
CA GLU A 184 3.64 -15.43 -4.89
C GLU A 184 2.19 -15.25 -5.37
N LYS A 185 1.97 -14.93 -6.65
CA LYS A 185 0.65 -14.60 -7.20
C LYS A 185 -0.34 -15.79 -7.15
N PHE A 186 -1.07 -15.93 -6.05
CA PHE A 186 -2.15 -16.93 -5.93
C PHE A 186 -3.49 -16.40 -6.48
N ASP A 187 -3.77 -16.74 -7.73
CA ASP A 187 -5.12 -16.62 -8.30
C ASP A 187 -6.08 -17.61 -7.61
N PHE A 188 -7.31 -17.14 -7.35
CA PHE A 188 -8.44 -17.91 -6.84
C PHE A 188 -8.73 -19.16 -7.71
N PHE A 189 -8.40 -19.11 -9.01
CA PHE A 189 -8.50 -20.26 -9.91
C PHE A 189 -7.62 -21.46 -9.47
N ASN A 190 -6.51 -21.23 -8.76
CA ASN A 190 -5.60 -22.28 -8.30
C ASN A 190 -5.96 -22.88 -6.94
N LEU A 191 -6.76 -22.19 -6.10
CA LEU A 191 -7.23 -22.69 -4.79
C LEU A 191 -8.02 -24.01 -4.88
N THR A 192 -8.61 -24.29 -6.05
CA THR A 192 -9.35 -25.54 -6.29
C THR A 192 -8.46 -26.70 -6.73
N ARG A 193 -7.22 -26.44 -7.14
CA ARG A 193 -6.35 -27.39 -7.86
C ARG A 193 -5.23 -27.97 -6.98
N ASP A 194 -4.47 -27.12 -6.28
CA ASP A 194 -3.32 -27.56 -5.46
C ASP A 194 -3.65 -27.56 -3.95
N LYS A 195 -4.77 -28.22 -3.60
CA LYS A 195 -5.38 -28.22 -2.25
C LYS A 195 -4.50 -28.82 -1.13
N GLU A 196 -3.39 -29.46 -1.45
CA GLU A 196 -2.47 -30.06 -0.47
C GLU A 196 -1.26 -29.16 -0.16
N LEU A 197 -0.90 -28.22 -1.05
CA LEU A 197 0.29 -27.36 -0.92
C LEU A 197 0.06 -26.08 -0.10
N LEU A 198 -1.14 -25.89 0.45
CA LEU A 198 -1.57 -24.66 1.12
C LEU A 198 -2.04 -24.85 2.57
N ASN A 199 -2.32 -26.08 3.04
CA ASN A 199 -2.76 -26.29 4.42
C ASN A 199 -1.64 -25.86 5.41
N TYR A 200 -2.01 -25.12 6.44
CA TYR A 200 -1.11 -24.55 7.46
C TYR A 200 -0.12 -23.46 7.02
N LYS A 201 -0.24 -22.87 5.82
CA LYS A 201 0.56 -21.67 5.49
C LYS A 201 0.02 -20.43 6.21
N GLU A 202 0.92 -19.57 6.72
CA GLU A 202 0.59 -18.16 6.99
C GLU A 202 0.13 -17.51 5.69
N ILE A 203 -1.03 -16.85 5.73
CA ILE A 203 -1.61 -16.10 4.61
C ILE A 203 -1.99 -14.69 5.04
N LEU A 204 -1.87 -13.77 4.08
CA LEU A 204 -2.22 -12.36 4.23
C LEU A 204 -3.26 -12.00 3.17
N VAL A 205 -4.45 -11.60 3.61
CA VAL A 205 -5.61 -11.36 2.74
C VAL A 205 -6.21 -10.00 3.07
N TYR A 206 -6.45 -9.19 2.04
CA TYR A 206 -7.01 -7.84 2.19
C TYR A 206 -8.48 -7.82 1.77
N GLY A 207 -9.39 -7.35 2.61
CA GLY A 207 -10.81 -7.29 2.26
C GLY A 207 -11.69 -6.65 3.32
N ARG A 208 -12.97 -6.47 2.99
CA ARG A 208 -14.00 -5.99 3.93
C ARG A 208 -14.42 -7.14 4.83
N LEU A 209 -14.62 -6.88 6.12
CA LEU A 209 -15.07 -7.88 7.09
C LEU A 209 -16.59 -7.98 7.07
N GLY A 210 -17.13 -9.20 7.12
CA GLY A 210 -18.57 -9.44 7.18
C GLY A 210 -18.94 -10.42 8.29
N LEU A 211 -20.10 -10.18 8.90
CA LEU A 211 -20.69 -11.03 9.95
C LEU A 211 -22.15 -11.28 9.60
N LEU A 212 -22.49 -12.52 9.23
CA LEU A 212 -23.86 -12.90 8.86
C LEU A 212 -24.38 -14.00 9.79
N LYS A 213 -25.61 -13.87 10.27
CA LYS A 213 -26.31 -14.99 10.89
C LYS A 213 -26.52 -16.13 9.89
N GLU A 214 -26.21 -17.36 10.31
CA GLU A 214 -26.42 -18.57 9.53
C GLU A 214 -27.92 -18.92 9.42
N LYS A 215 -28.33 -19.52 8.30
CA LYS A 215 -29.73 -19.94 8.12
C LYS A 215 -30.02 -21.16 8.99
N ASN A 216 -31.06 -21.05 9.83
CA ASN A 216 -31.55 -22.09 10.75
C ASN A 216 -30.63 -22.42 11.94
N SER A 217 -29.69 -21.55 12.30
CA SER A 217 -28.95 -21.64 13.58
C SER A 217 -28.87 -20.26 14.26
N ASP A 218 -28.43 -20.21 15.52
CA ASP A 218 -28.06 -18.96 16.21
C ASP A 218 -26.57 -18.60 16.06
N LEU A 219 -25.86 -19.30 15.17
CA LEU A 219 -24.46 -19.04 14.87
C LEU A 219 -24.30 -17.82 13.93
N TYR A 220 -23.19 -17.10 14.07
CA TYR A 220 -22.79 -16.06 13.14
C TYR A 220 -21.49 -16.45 12.45
N ILE A 221 -21.48 -16.37 11.11
CA ILE A 221 -20.34 -16.66 10.26
C ILE A 221 -19.57 -15.35 10.02
N THR A 222 -18.32 -15.31 10.48
CA THR A 222 -17.33 -14.29 10.13
C THR A 222 -16.66 -14.63 8.80
N TYR A 223 -16.48 -13.65 7.93
CA TYR A 223 -15.79 -13.82 6.65
C TYR A 223 -15.04 -12.55 6.24
N VAL A 224 -14.04 -12.70 5.38
CA VAL A 224 -13.43 -11.60 4.61
C VAL A 224 -13.96 -11.62 3.18
N LEU A 225 -14.20 -10.44 2.61
CA LEU A 225 -14.80 -10.22 1.30
C LEU A 225 -13.90 -9.32 0.44
N ASP A 226 -13.48 -9.80 -0.73
CA ASP A 226 -12.68 -9.00 -1.67
C ASP A 226 -13.53 -8.09 -2.57
N ASP A 227 -12.87 -7.32 -3.45
CA ASP A 227 -13.52 -6.45 -4.45
C ASP A 227 -14.30 -7.21 -5.52
N SER A 228 -14.01 -8.51 -5.71
CA SER A 228 -14.77 -9.43 -6.58
C SER A 228 -15.96 -10.08 -5.86
N ASN A 229 -16.23 -9.70 -4.61
CA ASN A 229 -17.21 -10.30 -3.70
C ASN A 229 -16.98 -11.81 -3.42
N ARG A 230 -15.75 -12.30 -3.60
CA ARG A 230 -15.34 -13.65 -3.20
C ARG A 230 -15.17 -13.67 -1.68
N LYS A 231 -15.67 -14.73 -1.03
CA LYS A 231 -15.67 -14.88 0.43
C LYS A 231 -14.67 -15.94 0.87
N ILE A 232 -13.94 -15.66 1.94
CA ILE A 232 -13.19 -16.67 2.70
C ILE A 232 -13.70 -16.63 4.15
N GLU A 233 -14.03 -17.79 4.70
CA GLU A 233 -14.54 -17.87 6.07
C GLU A 233 -13.42 -17.67 7.10
N LEU A 234 -13.73 -17.01 8.21
CA LEU A 234 -12.79 -16.76 9.30
C LEU A 234 -13.19 -17.59 10.51
N LYS A 235 -12.22 -18.28 11.10
CA LYS A 235 -12.37 -19.13 12.29
C LYS A 235 -11.43 -18.67 13.40
N ASN A 236 -11.70 -19.14 14.62
CA ASN A 236 -10.94 -18.81 15.83
C ASN A 236 -10.76 -17.29 16.08
N VAL A 237 -11.76 -16.49 15.67
CA VAL A 237 -11.85 -15.05 15.91
C VAL A 237 -11.77 -14.76 17.41
N LYS A 238 -10.70 -14.09 17.85
CA LYS A 238 -10.52 -13.72 19.26
C LYS A 238 -11.59 -12.70 19.69
N LYS A 239 -12.04 -12.72 20.96
CA LYS A 239 -13.16 -11.90 21.44
C LYS A 239 -12.96 -10.38 21.23
N ASN A 240 -11.72 -9.90 21.29
CA ASN A 240 -11.34 -8.52 20.99
C ASN A 240 -11.40 -8.16 19.50
N VAL A 241 -11.35 -9.14 18.60
CA VAL A 241 -11.38 -8.93 17.14
C VAL A 241 -12.83 -8.79 16.63
N TYR A 242 -13.82 -9.35 17.34
CA TYR A 242 -15.25 -9.15 17.03
C TYR A 242 -15.69 -7.67 17.03
N GLN A 243 -14.93 -6.76 17.67
CA GLN A 243 -15.23 -5.32 17.66
C GLN A 243 -15.15 -4.68 16.25
N PHE A 244 -14.43 -5.31 15.31
CA PHE A 244 -14.28 -4.82 13.93
C PHE A 244 -15.41 -5.30 13.00
N PHE A 245 -16.29 -6.19 13.48
CA PHE A 245 -17.37 -6.76 12.67
C PHE A 245 -18.70 -6.05 12.93
N ILE A 246 -19.30 -5.50 11.87
CA ILE A 246 -20.65 -4.94 11.93
C ILE A 246 -21.67 -6.07 11.84
N LYS A 247 -22.54 -6.19 12.85
CA LYS A 247 -23.55 -7.26 12.94
C LYS A 247 -24.51 -7.24 11.74
N ASP A 248 -24.70 -8.43 11.14
CA ASP A 248 -25.57 -8.69 9.99
C ASP A 248 -25.27 -7.77 8.78
N SER A 249 -24.01 -7.36 8.65
CA SER A 249 -23.52 -6.39 7.65
C SER A 249 -22.07 -6.70 7.22
N ILE A 250 -21.50 -5.79 6.42
CA ILE A 250 -20.13 -5.79 5.90
C ILE A 250 -19.52 -4.41 6.21
N THR A 251 -18.23 -4.34 6.55
CA THR A 251 -17.52 -3.06 6.75
C THR A 251 -17.38 -2.28 5.44
N GLU A 252 -17.49 -0.96 5.51
CA GLU A 252 -17.07 -0.08 4.40
C GLU A 252 -15.53 -0.12 4.26
N ASP A 253 -14.87 -0.09 5.43
CA ASP A 253 -13.43 -0.25 5.63
C ASP A 253 -12.86 -1.60 5.15
N ILE A 254 -11.61 -1.55 4.68
CA ILE A 254 -10.82 -2.72 4.26
C ILE A 254 -9.79 -3.06 5.34
N TYR A 255 -9.60 -4.36 5.59
CA TYR A 255 -8.74 -4.89 6.63
C TYR A 255 -7.67 -5.82 6.04
N GLU A 256 -6.46 -5.77 6.60
CA GLU A 256 -5.43 -6.80 6.51
C GLU A 256 -5.81 -7.91 7.48
N VAL A 257 -6.16 -9.08 6.95
CA VAL A 257 -6.44 -10.29 7.72
C VAL A 257 -5.22 -11.20 7.61
N SER A 258 -4.57 -11.42 8.75
CA SER A 258 -3.43 -12.33 8.89
C SER A 258 -3.85 -13.59 9.66
N GLY A 259 -3.42 -14.75 9.18
CA GLY A 259 -3.77 -16.01 9.83
C GLY A 259 -3.28 -17.24 9.09
N VAL A 260 -3.64 -18.41 9.61
CA VAL A 260 -3.23 -19.70 9.07
C VAL A 260 -4.33 -20.25 8.15
N PHE A 261 -3.98 -20.59 6.91
CA PHE A 261 -4.89 -21.26 5.98
C PHE A 261 -5.28 -22.65 6.51
N LYS A 262 -6.59 -22.91 6.57
CA LYS A 262 -7.14 -24.23 6.91
C LYS A 262 -8.17 -24.69 5.89
N LYS A 263 -8.06 -25.97 5.52
CA LYS A 263 -8.99 -26.68 4.64
C LYS A 263 -10.26 -27.08 5.41
N GLY A 264 -11.42 -26.62 4.95
CA GLY A 264 -12.72 -27.19 5.33
C GLY A 264 -13.10 -28.37 4.43
N LEU A 265 -14.24 -29.01 4.71
CA LEU A 265 -14.80 -30.06 3.85
C LEU A 265 -15.18 -29.49 2.46
N ASP A 266 -15.98 -28.41 2.46
CA ASP A 266 -16.46 -27.72 1.26
C ASP A 266 -15.96 -26.27 1.11
N SER A 267 -15.30 -25.71 2.14
CA SER A 267 -14.87 -24.30 2.20
C SER A 267 -13.37 -24.12 2.46
N VAL A 268 -12.87 -22.90 2.21
CA VAL A 268 -11.55 -22.43 2.65
C VAL A 268 -11.75 -21.54 3.87
N MET A 269 -10.94 -21.74 4.91
CA MET A 269 -11.01 -21.03 6.18
C MET A 269 -9.66 -20.39 6.54
N ILE A 270 -9.69 -19.30 7.30
CA ILE A 270 -8.50 -18.69 7.93
C ILE A 270 -8.67 -18.76 9.45
N ASP A 271 -7.74 -19.39 10.16
CA ASP A 271 -7.61 -19.21 11.62
C ASP A 271 -6.88 -17.89 11.88
N ILE A 272 -7.58 -16.90 12.45
CA ILE A 272 -7.05 -15.53 12.61
C ILE A 272 -5.92 -15.48 13.64
N GLU A 273 -4.80 -14.86 13.25
CA GLU A 273 -3.76 -14.44 14.20
C GLU A 273 -3.93 -12.97 14.61
N ASP A 274 -4.05 -12.04 13.64
CA ASP A 274 -4.29 -10.60 13.84
C ASP A 274 -5.12 -10.01 12.68
N ILE A 275 -5.88 -8.95 12.96
CA ILE A 275 -6.68 -8.19 11.98
C ILE A 275 -6.39 -6.70 12.18
N GLU A 276 -5.94 -6.03 11.12
CA GLU A 276 -5.58 -4.62 11.12
C GLU A 276 -6.36 -3.86 10.04
N LEU A 277 -6.62 -2.56 10.21
CA LEU A 277 -7.18 -1.77 9.11
C LEU A 277 -6.12 -1.59 8.01
N TYR A 278 -6.49 -1.77 6.75
CA TYR A 278 -5.60 -1.63 5.60
C TYR A 278 -5.95 -0.43 4.73
N GLU A 279 -5.10 0.61 4.83
CA GLU A 279 -5.17 1.78 3.96
C GLU A 279 -4.57 1.47 2.57
N ARG A 280 -5.40 1.57 1.52
CA ARG A 280 -5.05 1.10 0.18
C ARG A 280 -4.04 2.03 -0.50
N LYS A 281 -2.83 1.51 -0.76
CA LYS A 281 -1.86 2.14 -1.67
C LYS A 281 -2.40 2.12 -3.10
N ILE A 282 -2.57 3.29 -3.70
CA ILE A 282 -3.11 3.46 -5.06
C ILE A 282 -2.11 2.91 -6.09
N THR A 283 -2.41 1.76 -6.68
CA THR A 283 -1.56 1.09 -7.68
C THR A 283 -1.72 1.68 -9.09
N LYS A 284 -2.92 2.16 -9.45
CA LYS A 284 -3.22 2.68 -10.80
C LYS A 284 -4.49 3.55 -10.80
N LYS A 285 -4.42 4.72 -11.44
CA LYS A 285 -5.59 5.56 -11.77
C LYS A 285 -6.06 5.21 -13.20
N ILE A 286 -7.15 4.44 -13.33
CA ILE A 286 -7.81 4.30 -14.65
C ILE A 286 -8.82 5.43 -14.78
N ILE A 287 -8.67 6.24 -15.84
CA ILE A 287 -9.66 7.26 -16.22
C ILE A 287 -10.69 6.57 -17.09
N GLN A 288 -11.84 6.23 -16.51
CA GLN A 288 -12.99 5.76 -17.30
C GLN A 288 -13.77 7.00 -17.77
N LYS A 289 -14.05 7.06 -19.08
CA LYS A 289 -14.84 8.14 -19.69
C LYS A 289 -16.30 7.68 -19.78
N GLU A 290 -17.13 8.12 -18.84
CA GLU A 290 -18.59 7.95 -18.94
C GLU A 290 -19.20 9.19 -19.58
N ILE A 291 -20.08 8.97 -20.56
CA ILE A 291 -20.94 10.00 -21.15
C ILE A 291 -22.22 10.02 -20.31
N ILE A 292 -22.55 11.18 -19.74
CA ILE A 292 -23.77 11.37 -18.95
C ILE A 292 -24.67 12.34 -19.73
N GLU A 293 -25.69 11.75 -20.37
CA GLU A 293 -26.92 12.33 -20.94
C GLU A 293 -26.82 13.60 -21.82
N GLU A 294 -27.50 13.56 -22.96
CA GLU A 294 -27.69 14.73 -23.83
C GLU A 294 -28.68 15.72 -23.17
N PHE A 295 -28.26 16.98 -23.03
CA PHE A 295 -29.12 18.08 -22.56
C PHE A 295 -29.22 19.16 -23.65
N GLU A 296 -30.42 19.41 -24.16
CA GLU A 296 -30.73 20.58 -24.98
C GLU A 296 -30.95 21.81 -24.08
N GLU A 297 -29.95 22.68 -23.94
CA GLU A 297 -30.12 23.98 -23.26
C GLU A 297 -30.62 25.05 -24.24
N ILE A 298 -31.92 25.32 -24.23
CA ILE A 298 -32.54 26.36 -25.07
C ILE A 298 -32.32 27.74 -24.45
N GLN A 299 -31.35 28.50 -24.96
CA GLN A 299 -31.21 29.91 -24.60
C GLN A 299 -32.22 30.79 -25.35
N THR A 300 -33.26 31.22 -24.64
CA THR A 300 -34.22 32.23 -25.13
C THR A 300 -33.60 33.63 -25.15
N ILE A 301 -33.10 34.04 -26.30
CA ILE A 301 -32.78 35.46 -26.55
C ILE A 301 -34.09 36.23 -26.73
N GLU A 302 -34.38 37.19 -25.84
CA GLU A 302 -35.54 38.09 -25.99
C GLU A 302 -35.35 39.05 -27.17
N GLY A 303 -35.77 38.59 -28.35
CA GLY A 303 -35.86 39.40 -29.57
C GLY A 303 -36.89 40.52 -29.41
N LYS A 304 -36.44 41.68 -28.92
CA LYS A 304 -37.28 42.86 -28.63
C LYS A 304 -38.01 43.34 -29.90
N MET A 305 -39.31 43.07 -29.98
CA MET A 305 -40.15 43.51 -31.10
C MET A 305 -40.21 45.03 -31.16
N ILE A 306 -39.72 45.60 -32.27
CA ILE A 306 -39.95 47.01 -32.62
C ILE A 306 -41.29 47.07 -33.37
N SER A 307 -42.17 47.99 -32.98
CA SER A 307 -43.49 48.12 -33.62
C SER A 307 -43.40 48.89 -34.94
N PRO A 308 -44.30 48.65 -35.91
CA PRO A 308 -44.36 49.47 -37.13
C PRO A 308 -44.64 50.96 -36.88
N SER A 309 -45.14 51.36 -35.71
CA SER A 309 -45.32 52.77 -35.32
C SER A 309 -44.03 53.49 -34.95
N ASP A 310 -43.00 52.78 -34.46
CA ASP A 310 -41.74 53.41 -34.04
C ASP A 310 -40.86 53.87 -35.22
N PHE A 311 -41.13 53.36 -36.43
CA PHE A 311 -40.43 53.77 -37.64
C PHE A 311 -40.90 55.15 -38.13
N LEU A 312 -42.21 55.45 -38.09
CA LEU A 312 -42.76 56.71 -38.58
C LEU A 312 -42.42 57.94 -37.71
N ILE A 313 -42.08 57.76 -36.44
CA ILE A 313 -41.74 58.89 -35.54
C ILE A 313 -40.27 59.30 -35.68
N ASN A 314 -39.38 58.39 -36.12
CA ASN A 314 -37.94 58.69 -36.23
C ASN A 314 -37.55 59.45 -37.51
N GLU A 315 -38.24 59.26 -38.64
CA GLU A 315 -38.00 60.11 -39.83
C GLU A 315 -38.55 61.54 -39.63
N ILE A 316 -39.71 61.71 -38.98
CA ILE A 316 -40.32 63.04 -38.83
C ILE A 316 -39.56 63.94 -37.83
N LYS A 317 -38.77 63.39 -36.91
CA LYS A 317 -37.89 64.16 -36.01
C LYS A 317 -36.52 64.52 -36.60
N LYS A 318 -36.24 64.08 -37.82
CA LYS A 318 -34.91 64.10 -38.44
C LYS A 318 -34.50 65.47 -39.02
N GLU A 319 -35.45 66.39 -39.18
CA GLU A 319 -35.21 67.74 -39.73
C GLU A 319 -35.19 68.87 -38.69
N PHE A 320 -35.32 68.58 -37.38
CA PHE A 320 -35.46 69.64 -36.35
C PHE A 320 -34.48 69.59 -35.17
N PHE A 321 -33.60 68.59 -35.06
CA PHE A 321 -32.60 68.48 -33.98
C PHE A 321 -31.25 67.95 -34.51
N ASN A 322 -30.58 68.77 -35.32
CA ASN A 322 -29.25 68.46 -35.89
C ASN A 322 -28.12 68.49 -34.85
N SER A 323 -28.30 69.28 -33.79
CA SER A 323 -27.42 69.35 -32.63
C SER A 323 -28.18 69.28 -31.30
N CYS A 324 -27.45 69.04 -30.22
CA CYS A 324 -27.90 69.23 -28.85
C CYS A 324 -27.61 70.66 -28.35
N ASP A 325 -28.11 71.01 -27.15
CA ASP A 325 -28.02 72.35 -26.52
C ASP A 325 -26.58 72.90 -26.36
N ASP A 326 -25.57 72.02 -26.38
CA ASP A 326 -24.15 72.35 -26.28
C ASP A 326 -23.43 72.44 -27.64
N GLY A 327 -24.16 72.31 -28.74
CA GLY A 327 -23.63 72.30 -30.11
C GLY A 327 -23.15 70.93 -30.62
N SER A 328 -23.22 69.86 -29.82
CA SER A 328 -22.83 68.51 -30.25
C SER A 328 -23.73 67.98 -31.37
N GLU A 329 -23.15 67.42 -32.44
CA GLU A 329 -23.90 66.81 -33.54
C GLU A 329 -24.72 65.58 -33.09
N HIS A 330 -25.82 65.28 -33.79
CA HIS A 330 -26.64 64.10 -33.52
C HIS A 330 -25.82 62.78 -33.62
N ASN A 331 -25.91 61.93 -32.58
CA ASN A 331 -25.09 60.72 -32.40
C ASN A 331 -23.57 60.96 -32.23
N SER A 332 -23.16 62.17 -31.84
CA SER A 332 -21.78 62.47 -31.45
C SER A 332 -21.60 62.61 -29.93
N CYS A 333 -20.34 62.62 -29.50
CA CYS A 333 -19.96 62.91 -28.11
C CYS A 333 -19.72 64.40 -27.89
N SER A 334 -20.17 64.89 -26.74
CA SER A 334 -19.95 66.26 -26.30
C SER A 334 -18.49 66.52 -25.93
N LEU A 335 -18.07 67.78 -26.11
CA LEU A 335 -16.87 68.33 -25.49
C LEU A 335 -16.96 68.25 -23.94
N THR A 336 -18.17 68.38 -23.39
CA THR A 336 -18.49 68.16 -21.98
C THR A 336 -18.75 66.67 -21.69
N LYS A 337 -17.68 65.93 -21.49
CA LYS A 337 -17.74 64.51 -21.06
C LYS A 337 -18.52 64.37 -19.74
N PRO A 338 -19.32 63.32 -19.54
CA PRO A 338 -19.48 62.13 -20.39
C PRO A 338 -20.68 62.22 -21.35
N LEU A 339 -21.12 63.43 -21.73
CA LEU A 339 -22.38 63.59 -22.44
C LEU A 339 -22.31 63.13 -23.90
N TYR A 340 -23.36 62.45 -24.34
CA TYR A 340 -23.60 61.99 -25.70
C TYR A 340 -24.90 62.58 -26.23
N CYS A 341 -24.87 63.11 -27.45
CA CYS A 341 -26.03 63.72 -28.06
C CYS A 341 -26.89 62.67 -28.77
N LYS A 342 -28.09 62.40 -28.26
CA LYS A 342 -29.04 61.48 -28.92
C LYS A 342 -30.43 62.10 -28.99
N ASN A 343 -30.96 62.23 -30.21
CA ASN A 343 -32.28 62.81 -30.50
C ASN A 343 -32.44 64.22 -29.88
N GLY A 344 -31.45 65.11 -30.09
CA GLY A 344 -31.44 66.48 -29.57
C GLY A 344 -31.25 66.61 -28.05
N ASN A 345 -31.06 65.50 -27.33
CA ASN A 345 -30.91 65.48 -25.87
C ASN A 345 -29.52 64.96 -25.47
N LEU A 346 -28.87 65.66 -24.55
CA LEU A 346 -27.64 65.18 -23.91
C LEU A 346 -27.95 64.13 -22.85
N ARG A 347 -27.18 63.04 -22.83
CA ARG A 347 -27.28 61.98 -21.82
C ARG A 347 -25.89 61.50 -21.45
N GLU A 348 -25.66 61.13 -20.18
CA GLU A 348 -24.39 60.50 -19.81
C GLU A 348 -24.22 59.17 -20.54
N ASN A 349 -23.12 59.03 -21.27
CA ASN A 349 -22.67 57.78 -21.86
C ASN A 349 -21.14 57.64 -21.71
N PRO A 350 -20.63 57.43 -20.47
CA PRO A 350 -19.20 57.31 -20.20
C PRO A 350 -18.48 56.29 -21.08
N THR A 351 -19.14 55.17 -21.41
CA THR A 351 -18.54 54.12 -22.24
C THR A 351 -18.23 54.57 -23.67
N GLN A 352 -19.03 55.50 -24.23
CA GLN A 352 -18.82 56.03 -25.59
C GLN A 352 -18.00 57.33 -25.62
N CYS A 353 -18.15 58.20 -24.62
CA CYS A 353 -17.56 59.55 -24.63
C CYS A 353 -16.42 59.77 -23.63
N GLY A 354 -16.08 58.76 -22.82
CA GLY A 354 -15.13 58.88 -21.73
C GLY A 354 -15.63 59.77 -20.59
N CYS A 355 -14.73 60.20 -19.71
CA CYS A 355 -15.05 60.95 -18.50
C CYS A 355 -14.30 62.30 -18.43
N PRO A 356 -14.77 63.23 -17.56
CA PRO A 356 -14.01 64.41 -17.14
C PRO A 356 -12.62 64.07 -16.59
N GLU A 357 -11.78 65.10 -16.45
CA GLU A 357 -10.47 64.99 -15.81
C GLU A 357 -10.57 64.37 -14.41
N ASN A 358 -9.53 63.61 -14.04
CA ASN A 358 -9.44 62.84 -12.78
C ASN A 358 -10.55 61.79 -12.57
N LYS A 359 -11.39 61.51 -13.58
CA LYS A 359 -12.39 60.43 -13.58
C LYS A 359 -12.13 59.41 -14.69
N ARG A 360 -12.61 58.18 -14.49
CA ARG A 360 -12.56 57.05 -15.43
C ARG A 360 -13.93 56.39 -15.57
N VAL A 361 -14.11 55.66 -16.67
CA VAL A 361 -15.27 54.79 -16.87
C VAL A 361 -15.13 53.55 -15.98
N TYR A 362 -16.19 53.21 -15.26
CA TYR A 362 -16.39 51.93 -14.58
C TYR A 362 -17.90 51.63 -14.57
N GLU A 363 -18.33 50.45 -15.04
CA GLU A 363 -19.75 50.05 -15.13
C GLU A 363 -20.66 51.17 -15.72
N ASN A 364 -20.24 51.72 -16.88
CA ASN A 364 -20.86 52.86 -17.56
C ASN A 364 -21.08 54.13 -16.69
N THR A 365 -20.31 54.32 -15.64
CA THR A 365 -20.35 55.48 -14.72
C THR A 365 -18.98 56.15 -14.63
N CYS A 366 -18.92 57.47 -14.41
CA CYS A 366 -17.66 58.19 -14.23
C CYS A 366 -17.23 58.28 -12.76
N ILE A 367 -16.35 57.36 -12.33
CA ILE A 367 -15.80 57.32 -10.97
C ILE A 367 -14.41 58.01 -10.89
N PRO A 368 -13.97 58.51 -9.72
CA PRO A 368 -12.63 59.07 -9.56
C PRO A 368 -11.50 58.05 -9.84
N ILE A 369 -10.37 58.53 -10.35
CA ILE A 369 -9.17 57.73 -10.56
C ILE A 369 -8.43 57.57 -9.22
N ILE A 370 -8.76 56.50 -8.49
CA ILE A 370 -8.10 56.12 -7.24
C ILE A 370 -7.27 54.85 -7.49
N LYS A 371 -6.00 54.87 -7.11
CA LYS A 371 -5.06 53.73 -7.20
C LYS A 371 -4.64 53.30 -5.81
N CYS A 372 -4.45 52.00 -5.63
CA CYS A 372 -3.74 51.44 -4.48
C CYS A 372 -2.22 51.31 -4.79
N ASP A 373 -1.42 50.91 -3.80
CA ASP A 373 0.06 50.88 -3.85
C ASP A 373 0.66 50.00 -4.97
N ASP A 374 -0.02 48.93 -5.39
CA ASP A 374 0.38 48.09 -6.52
C ASP A 374 -0.10 48.61 -7.90
N GLY A 375 -0.76 49.76 -7.94
CA GLY A 375 -1.31 50.38 -9.14
C GLY A 375 -2.73 49.96 -9.51
N THR A 376 -3.34 48.99 -8.81
CA THR A 376 -4.74 48.57 -9.04
C THR A 376 -5.69 49.76 -8.84
N LEU A 377 -6.66 49.92 -9.75
CA LEU A 377 -7.67 50.98 -9.70
C LEU A 377 -8.87 50.55 -8.85
N ALA A 378 -9.34 51.38 -7.92
CA ALA A 378 -10.60 51.11 -7.22
C ALA A 378 -11.79 51.16 -8.20
N PRO A 379 -12.79 50.26 -8.13
CA PRO A 379 -13.02 49.23 -7.12
C PRO A 379 -12.54 47.81 -7.54
N GLU A 380 -11.46 47.68 -8.32
CA GLU A 380 -11.04 46.40 -8.91
C GLU A 380 -10.22 45.52 -7.95
N CYS A 381 -10.10 44.24 -8.29
CA CYS A 381 -9.29 43.26 -7.55
C CYS A 381 -7.83 43.27 -8.01
N SER A 382 -6.89 43.32 -7.06
CA SER A 382 -5.47 43.12 -7.35
C SER A 382 -5.20 41.68 -7.76
N LYS A 383 -4.46 41.51 -8.87
CA LYS A 383 -3.95 40.19 -9.31
C LYS A 383 -2.85 39.64 -8.39
N ILE A 384 -2.15 40.51 -7.66
CA ILE A 384 -1.02 40.17 -6.79
C ILE A 384 -1.53 39.89 -5.38
N LYS A 385 -2.23 40.85 -4.77
CA LYS A 385 -2.72 40.75 -3.38
C LYS A 385 -4.01 39.97 -3.23
N LYS A 386 -4.78 39.77 -4.32
CA LYS A 386 -6.10 39.10 -4.33
C LYS A 386 -7.10 39.74 -3.36
N MET A 387 -6.97 41.06 -3.19
CA MET A 387 -7.85 41.94 -2.40
C MET A 387 -8.44 43.02 -3.30
N GLN A 388 -9.52 43.67 -2.86
CA GLN A 388 -10.14 44.77 -3.58
C GLN A 388 -9.46 46.09 -3.20
N CYS A 389 -9.12 46.91 -4.21
CA CYS A 389 -8.74 48.30 -3.95
C CYS A 389 -10.01 49.12 -3.71
N TYR A 390 -10.14 49.77 -2.56
CA TYR A 390 -11.32 50.57 -2.20
C TYR A 390 -10.90 51.87 -1.54
N ASN A 391 -11.18 53.02 -2.18
CA ASN A 391 -10.75 54.35 -1.75
C ASN A 391 -9.24 54.50 -1.46
N GLY A 392 -8.40 53.67 -2.10
CA GLY A 392 -6.94 53.65 -1.92
C GLY A 392 -6.46 52.68 -0.82
N GLU A 393 -7.39 52.09 -0.06
CA GLU A 393 -7.12 51.07 0.94
C GLU A 393 -7.37 49.66 0.39
N TRP A 394 -6.72 48.66 1.00
CA TRP A 394 -6.98 47.25 0.71
C TRP A 394 -8.12 46.71 1.56
N LYS A 395 -9.22 46.32 0.91
CA LYS A 395 -10.35 45.67 1.58
C LYS A 395 -10.50 44.25 1.07
N PHE A 396 -10.77 43.32 1.99
CA PHE A 396 -11.10 41.96 1.62
C PHE A 396 -12.44 41.93 0.89
N ASN A 397 -12.50 41.16 -0.20
CA ASN A 397 -13.73 40.85 -0.91
C ASN A 397 -13.59 39.42 -1.45
N SER A 398 -14.56 38.55 -1.15
CA SER A 398 -14.52 37.14 -1.57
C SER A 398 -14.50 36.94 -3.09
N LYS A 399 -14.93 37.95 -3.88
CA LYS A 399 -14.80 37.95 -5.35
C LYS A 399 -13.35 38.07 -5.83
N CYS A 400 -12.44 38.59 -5.02
CA CYS A 400 -11.02 38.76 -5.38
C CYS A 400 -10.14 37.53 -5.03
N GLY A 401 -10.68 36.56 -4.28
CA GLY A 401 -9.93 35.40 -3.79
C GLY A 401 -9.27 35.64 -2.43
N CYS A 402 -8.17 34.92 -2.17
CA CYS A 402 -7.31 35.10 -1.00
C CYS A 402 -5.82 35.08 -1.41
N PRO A 403 -4.94 35.80 -0.70
CA PRO A 403 -3.50 35.78 -0.93
C PRO A 403 -2.89 34.38 -0.71
N GLU A 404 -1.63 34.22 -1.13
CA GLU A 404 -0.89 32.96 -0.94
C GLU A 404 -0.76 32.61 0.55
N GLY A 405 -0.93 31.33 0.90
CA GLY A 405 -1.04 30.86 2.28
C GLY A 405 -2.41 31.10 2.94
N TYR A 406 -3.43 31.57 2.20
CA TYR A 406 -4.79 31.77 2.71
C TYR A 406 -5.85 31.19 1.77
N ALA A 407 -6.99 30.75 2.34
CA ALA A 407 -8.16 30.30 1.60
C ALA A 407 -9.46 30.88 2.20
N ILE A 408 -10.55 30.88 1.41
CA ILE A 408 -11.82 31.43 1.85
C ILE A 408 -12.50 30.47 2.84
N LYS A 409 -12.79 30.96 4.04
CA LYS A 409 -13.60 30.30 5.07
C LYS A 409 -14.56 31.33 5.67
N ASP A 410 -15.83 30.98 5.82
CA ASP A 410 -16.87 31.84 6.43
C ASP A 410 -16.93 33.29 5.89
N ARG A 411 -16.70 33.44 4.58
CA ARG A 411 -16.59 34.74 3.86
C ARG A 411 -15.45 35.64 4.36
N SER A 412 -14.34 35.06 4.81
CA SER A 412 -13.07 35.72 5.14
C SER A 412 -11.88 34.91 4.59
N CYS A 413 -10.67 35.47 4.61
CA CYS A 413 -9.44 34.70 4.35
C CYS A 413 -8.88 34.13 5.65
N SER A 414 -8.92 32.81 5.80
CA SER A 414 -8.23 32.08 6.87
C SER A 414 -6.90 31.54 6.37
N LYS A 415 -5.86 31.58 7.21
CA LYS A 415 -4.54 31.02 6.91
C LYS A 415 -4.67 29.50 6.72
N ILE A 416 -3.93 28.94 5.78
CA ILE A 416 -3.87 27.50 5.48
C ILE A 416 -2.42 26.99 5.50
N CYS A 417 -2.29 25.68 5.66
CA CYS A 417 -1.06 24.92 5.49
C CYS A 417 -0.87 24.40 4.06
N GLU A 418 0.26 23.74 3.79
CA GLU A 418 0.64 23.15 2.49
C GLU A 418 -0.42 22.17 1.92
N ASP A 419 -1.01 21.35 2.78
CA ASP A 419 -2.11 20.42 2.46
C ASP A 419 -3.48 21.10 2.27
N LYS A 420 -3.55 22.42 2.48
CA LYS A 420 -4.74 23.28 2.50
C LYS A 420 -5.66 23.10 3.71
N THR A 421 -5.21 22.44 4.78
CA THR A 421 -5.88 22.47 6.08
C THR A 421 -5.82 23.90 6.64
N PHE A 422 -6.90 24.38 7.25
CA PHE A 422 -6.93 25.72 7.86
C PHE A 422 -6.19 25.75 9.19
N TYR A 423 -5.61 26.91 9.50
CA TYR A 423 -5.01 27.18 10.81
C TYR A 423 -5.99 26.87 11.95
N GLY A 424 -5.52 26.12 12.95
CA GLY A 424 -6.33 25.66 14.08
C GLY A 424 -7.05 24.32 13.83
N GLU A 425 -6.93 23.73 12.64
CA GLU A 425 -7.56 22.45 12.29
C GLU A 425 -6.55 21.31 12.07
N CYS A 426 -7.05 20.08 12.15
CA CYS A 426 -6.29 18.87 11.90
C CYS A 426 -6.33 18.49 10.42
N SER A 427 -5.21 17.99 9.91
CA SER A 427 -5.12 17.43 8.57
C SER A 427 -5.93 16.15 8.44
N LYS A 428 -6.19 15.78 7.18
CA LYS A 428 -6.58 14.41 6.82
C LYS A 428 -5.42 13.43 7.06
N GLU A 429 -4.19 13.89 6.85
CA GLU A 429 -2.96 13.13 7.13
C GLU A 429 -2.61 13.25 8.62
N LYS A 430 -3.18 12.36 9.43
CA LYS A 430 -2.92 12.32 10.88
C LYS A 430 -1.46 11.92 11.16
N PRO A 431 -0.82 12.46 12.21
CA PRO A 431 -1.38 13.34 13.24
C PRO A 431 -1.19 14.84 12.98
N LEU A 432 -1.10 15.27 11.71
CA LEU A 432 -0.70 16.65 11.41
C LEU A 432 -1.78 17.67 11.79
N PHE A 433 -1.35 18.77 12.39
CA PHE A 433 -2.13 19.93 12.78
C PHE A 433 -1.58 21.17 12.09
N CYS A 434 -2.45 22.07 11.64
CA CYS A 434 -2.02 23.30 10.99
C CYS A 434 -1.79 24.42 12.02
N ASP A 435 -0.53 24.66 12.38
CA ASP A 435 -0.09 25.71 13.29
C ASP A 435 0.61 26.84 12.52
N GLU A 436 0.03 28.03 12.54
CA GLU A 436 0.43 29.21 11.75
C GLU A 436 0.81 28.95 10.27
N GLY A 437 0.18 27.97 9.60
CA GLY A 437 0.48 27.64 8.19
C GLY A 437 1.61 26.62 7.99
N ILE A 438 2.14 26.03 9.07
CA ILE A 438 3.06 24.90 9.06
C ILE A 438 2.33 23.66 9.61
N LEU A 439 2.53 22.50 8.98
CA LEU A 439 2.04 21.23 9.50
C LEU A 439 2.99 20.69 10.58
N ILE A 440 2.46 20.42 11.76
CA ILE A 440 3.19 19.83 12.88
C ILE A 440 2.50 18.55 13.38
N GLU A 441 3.27 17.56 13.83
CA GLU A 441 2.71 16.38 14.50
C GLU A 441 2.08 16.79 15.84
N LYS A 442 0.79 16.50 16.04
CA LYS A 442 0.02 16.89 17.24
C LYS A 442 -1.02 15.84 17.60
N SER A 443 -0.56 14.60 17.81
CA SER A 443 -1.43 13.43 17.98
C SER A 443 -2.34 13.49 19.21
N SER A 444 -2.03 14.31 20.23
CA SER A 444 -2.94 14.56 21.36
C SER A 444 -4.25 15.23 20.94
N LEU A 445 -4.22 16.05 19.88
CA LEU A 445 -5.37 16.77 19.36
C LEU A 445 -5.97 16.07 18.13
N CYS A 446 -5.13 15.72 17.15
CA CYS A 446 -5.58 15.18 15.87
C CYS A 446 -5.78 13.66 15.85
N LYS A 447 -5.35 12.98 16.91
CA LYS A 447 -5.32 11.51 17.05
C LYS A 447 -4.43 10.86 16.01
N CYS A 448 -4.22 9.55 16.14
CA CYS A 448 -3.38 8.79 15.22
C CYS A 448 -4.15 8.19 14.03
N PRO A 449 -3.44 7.87 12.93
CA PRO A 449 -3.89 6.88 11.95
C PRO A 449 -4.30 5.57 12.62
N ILE A 450 -5.28 4.88 12.05
CA ILE A 450 -5.76 3.60 12.60
C ILE A 450 -4.64 2.55 12.42
N GLY A 451 -4.43 1.69 13.44
CA GLY A 451 -3.28 0.77 13.51
C GLY A 451 -2.02 1.37 14.14
N THR A 452 -1.96 2.69 14.36
CA THR A 452 -0.87 3.35 15.07
C THR A 452 -1.31 3.87 16.45
N LEU A 453 -0.37 3.92 17.38
CA LEU A 453 -0.56 4.39 18.75
C LEU A 453 0.15 5.72 18.98
N GLN A 454 -0.36 6.53 19.91
CA GLN A 454 0.24 7.79 20.30
C GLN A 454 1.52 7.56 21.13
N ASP A 455 2.61 8.23 20.74
CA ASP A 455 3.85 8.32 21.53
C ASP A 455 4.31 9.79 21.53
N GLY A 456 4.17 10.47 22.67
CA GLY A 456 4.24 11.93 22.74
C GLY A 456 3.17 12.59 21.86
N GLU A 457 3.60 13.47 20.94
CA GLU A 457 2.76 14.07 19.90
C GLU A 457 2.86 13.35 18.53
N LYS A 458 3.61 12.25 18.47
CA LYS A 458 3.79 11.42 17.28
C LYS A 458 2.82 10.25 17.26
N CYS A 459 2.82 9.53 16.15
CA CYS A 459 2.15 8.24 16.00
C CYS A 459 3.15 7.18 15.56
N VAL A 460 3.16 6.05 16.25
CA VAL A 460 4.07 4.92 16.00
C VAL A 460 3.27 3.66 15.70
N ASP A 461 3.84 2.75 14.91
CA ASP A 461 3.33 1.38 14.73
C ASP A 461 3.03 0.76 16.12
N LYS A 462 1.91 0.04 16.28
CA LYS A 462 1.49 -0.52 17.59
C LYS A 462 2.56 -1.44 18.22
N TYR A 463 3.44 -2.02 17.40
CA TYR A 463 4.56 -2.84 17.83
C TYR A 463 5.83 -2.01 18.21
N GLN A 464 5.89 -0.72 17.87
CA GLN A 464 7.03 0.21 18.11
C GLN A 464 6.89 1.09 19.35
N ILE A 465 5.85 0.93 20.17
CA ILE A 465 5.74 1.67 21.44
C ILE A 465 6.88 1.29 22.41
N GLN A 466 7.33 2.29 23.18
CA GLN A 466 8.35 2.17 24.23
C GLN A 466 9.66 1.53 23.72
N PRO A 467 10.45 2.26 22.90
CA PRO A 467 11.77 1.83 22.47
C PRO A 467 12.75 1.70 23.65
N LYS A 468 13.59 0.66 23.57
CA LYS A 468 14.58 0.24 24.56
C LYS A 468 15.88 -0.08 23.81
N GLU A 469 16.93 0.70 24.02
CA GLU A 469 18.25 0.36 23.48
C GLU A 469 18.86 -0.79 24.30
N ILE A 470 19.40 -1.80 23.62
CA ILE A 470 20.11 -2.93 24.20
C ILE A 470 21.51 -3.07 23.60
N GLU A 471 22.50 -3.30 24.47
CA GLU A 471 23.82 -3.77 24.06
C GLU A 471 23.80 -5.28 23.75
N LEU A 472 24.10 -5.66 22.51
CA LEU A 472 24.38 -7.02 22.09
C LEU A 472 25.90 -7.21 22.01
N LYS A 473 26.47 -7.94 22.98
CA LYS A 473 27.90 -8.20 23.11
C LYS A 473 28.29 -9.40 22.25
N PHE A 474 29.48 -9.38 21.65
CA PHE A 474 30.01 -10.52 20.89
C PHE A 474 31.54 -10.49 20.80
N SER A 475 32.17 -11.64 20.57
CA SER A 475 33.61 -11.77 20.35
C SER A 475 33.90 -12.06 18.88
N PHE A 476 34.68 -11.19 18.23
CA PHE A 476 35.07 -11.38 16.83
C PHE A 476 36.40 -10.70 16.49
N GLN A 477 37.30 -11.49 15.90
CA GLN A 477 38.70 -11.17 15.59
C GLN A 477 39.51 -10.76 16.83
N GLY A 478 39.48 -11.63 17.84
CA GLY A 478 40.27 -11.52 19.08
C GLY A 478 39.78 -10.45 20.05
N ARG A 479 38.59 -9.89 19.79
CA ARG A 479 38.12 -8.63 20.39
C ARG A 479 36.65 -8.71 20.72
N ASN A 480 36.31 -8.26 21.93
CA ASN A 480 34.92 -8.05 22.32
C ASN A 480 34.41 -6.76 21.67
N LYS A 481 33.20 -6.84 21.11
CA LYS A 481 32.50 -5.79 20.39
C LYS A 481 31.05 -5.70 20.88
N ILE A 482 30.38 -4.60 20.56
CA ILE A 482 28.99 -4.34 20.92
C ILE A 482 28.25 -3.85 19.67
N ILE A 483 27.05 -4.39 19.41
CA ILE A 483 26.04 -3.76 18.57
C ILE A 483 25.04 -3.09 19.52
N LYS A 484 24.78 -1.80 19.36
CA LYS A 484 23.62 -1.12 19.96
C LYS A 484 22.41 -1.44 19.08
N TYR A 485 21.36 -2.00 19.67
CA TYR A 485 20.16 -2.39 18.95
C TYR A 485 18.91 -1.83 19.65
N ILE A 486 17.91 -1.38 18.90
CA ILE A 486 16.64 -0.92 19.47
C ILE A 486 15.65 -2.07 19.40
N VAL A 487 15.07 -2.40 20.55
CA VAL A 487 13.90 -3.27 20.68
C VAL A 487 12.76 -2.47 21.28
N TYR A 488 11.54 -2.89 21.02
CA TYR A 488 10.29 -2.22 21.37
C TYR A 488 9.42 -3.11 22.25
N LYS A 489 8.78 -2.54 23.27
CA LYS A 489 7.89 -3.28 24.16
C LYS A 489 6.63 -3.77 23.43
N GLY A 490 6.08 -2.96 22.51
CA GLY A 490 4.85 -3.30 21.78
C GLY A 490 4.92 -4.65 21.05
N LEU A 491 6.02 -4.90 20.33
CA LEU A 491 6.22 -6.21 19.68
C LEU A 491 6.38 -7.34 20.70
N ASN A 492 7.11 -7.09 21.80
CA ASN A 492 7.28 -8.11 22.84
C ASN A 492 5.95 -8.50 23.46
N ASP A 493 5.13 -7.51 23.86
CA ASP A 493 3.79 -7.73 24.42
C ASP A 493 2.88 -8.52 23.45
N TYR A 494 2.92 -8.18 22.14
CA TYR A 494 2.20 -8.91 21.11
C TYR A 494 2.65 -10.37 21.02
N LEU A 495 3.95 -10.63 20.90
CA LEU A 495 4.50 -12.00 20.80
C LEU A 495 4.19 -12.80 22.07
N SER A 496 4.33 -12.18 23.25
CA SER A 496 3.95 -12.74 24.55
C SER A 496 2.47 -13.13 24.60
N GLY A 497 1.59 -12.37 23.94
CA GLY A 497 0.17 -12.67 23.78
C GLY A 497 -0.20 -13.68 22.67
N LEU A 498 0.74 -14.21 21.90
CA LEU A 498 0.47 -15.25 20.90
C LEU A 498 0.38 -16.65 21.54
N ASP A 499 -0.63 -17.41 21.14
CA ASP A 499 -0.75 -18.82 21.52
C ASP A 499 0.45 -19.64 21.02
N ARG A 500 1.04 -20.39 21.95
CA ARG A 500 2.20 -21.26 21.75
C ARG A 500 1.80 -22.66 21.25
N SER A 501 0.51 -23.01 21.27
CA SER A 501 -0.04 -24.25 20.72
C SER A 501 -0.11 -24.25 19.18
N ILE A 502 -0.41 -25.42 18.61
CA ILE A 502 -0.84 -25.59 17.22
C ILE A 502 -2.09 -26.50 17.25
N SER A 503 -3.25 -25.97 16.87
CA SER A 503 -4.51 -26.72 16.84
C SER A 503 -4.69 -27.43 15.50
N TYR A 504 -4.81 -28.76 15.54
CA TYR A 504 -5.03 -29.68 14.41
C TYR A 504 -6.33 -30.47 14.62
N TYR A 505 -6.89 -31.07 13.57
CA TYR A 505 -8.07 -31.94 13.67
C TYR A 505 -7.70 -33.43 13.84
N ASP A 506 -8.59 -34.24 14.40
CA ASP A 506 -8.36 -35.68 14.69
C ASP A 506 -8.02 -36.55 13.47
N TYR A 507 -8.29 -36.07 12.25
CA TYR A 507 -7.96 -36.73 10.98
C TYR A 507 -6.65 -36.23 10.34
N GLU A 508 -5.99 -35.24 10.95
CA GLU A 508 -4.70 -34.69 10.51
C GLU A 508 -3.55 -35.35 11.28
N SER A 509 -2.34 -35.33 10.72
CA SER A 509 -1.15 -35.77 11.47
C SER A 509 -0.83 -34.76 12.58
N PRO A 510 -0.48 -35.21 13.80
CA PRO A 510 -0.17 -34.30 14.90
C PRO A 510 1.06 -33.43 14.57
N PRO A 511 1.05 -32.12 14.91
CA PRO A 511 2.14 -31.19 14.59
C PRO A 511 3.51 -31.69 15.07
N SER A 512 4.48 -31.66 14.17
CA SER A 512 5.84 -32.13 14.44
C SER A 512 6.69 -31.06 15.14
N ILE A 513 7.85 -31.48 15.66
CA ILE A 513 8.85 -30.56 16.22
C ILE A 513 9.26 -29.49 15.18
N LYS A 514 9.23 -29.81 13.88
CA LYS A 514 9.51 -28.84 12.81
C LYS A 514 8.44 -27.75 12.74
N ASP A 515 7.17 -28.09 12.91
CA ASP A 515 6.06 -27.15 12.75
C ASP A 515 6.02 -26.15 13.92
N PHE A 516 6.26 -26.63 15.15
CA PHE A 516 6.48 -25.78 16.32
C PHE A 516 7.74 -24.90 16.22
N ALA A 517 8.78 -25.34 15.51
CA ALA A 517 9.96 -24.53 15.23
C ALA A 517 9.66 -23.47 14.16
N LEU A 518 9.03 -23.84 13.04
CA LEU A 518 8.70 -22.92 11.94
C LEU A 518 7.71 -21.83 12.37
N LYS A 519 6.65 -22.16 13.12
CA LYS A 519 5.76 -21.13 13.73
C LYS A 519 6.53 -20.07 14.53
N LYS A 520 7.64 -20.44 15.17
CA LYS A 520 8.50 -19.52 15.92
C LYS A 520 9.61 -18.84 15.11
N LEU A 521 9.84 -19.24 13.86
CA LEU A 521 10.87 -18.68 12.98
C LEU A 521 10.29 -17.85 11.84
N ASP A 522 9.09 -18.18 11.39
CA ASP A 522 8.48 -17.64 10.16
C ASP A 522 7.58 -16.43 10.41
N ASN A 523 7.05 -16.28 11.64
CA ASN A 523 6.17 -15.19 12.04
C ASN A 523 6.61 -13.84 11.45
N THR A 524 5.81 -13.37 10.50
CA THR A 524 6.15 -12.21 9.65
C THR A 524 6.36 -10.92 10.44
N LYS A 525 5.55 -10.70 11.49
CA LYS A 525 5.63 -9.50 12.32
C LYS A 525 6.98 -9.41 13.05
N GLN A 526 7.49 -10.45 13.72
CA GLN A 526 8.84 -10.38 14.32
C GLN A 526 9.97 -10.24 13.28
N ARG A 527 9.81 -10.85 12.10
CA ARG A 527 10.86 -10.85 11.05
C ARG A 527 11.20 -9.42 10.61
N LYS A 528 10.19 -8.56 10.44
CA LYS A 528 10.33 -7.11 10.20
C LYS A 528 11.29 -6.42 11.19
N TYR A 529 11.30 -6.85 12.46
CA TYR A 529 12.07 -6.25 13.55
C TYR A 529 13.39 -6.97 13.89
N LEU A 530 13.70 -8.07 13.20
CA LEU A 530 14.98 -8.79 13.35
C LEU A 530 15.90 -8.61 12.13
N LEU A 531 15.35 -8.34 10.94
CA LEU A 531 16.14 -8.03 9.74
C LEU A 531 17.15 -6.88 9.92
N PRO A 532 16.89 -5.79 10.65
CA PRO A 532 17.89 -4.75 10.87
C PRO A 532 19.15 -5.27 11.59
N LEU A 533 19.02 -6.22 12.53
CA LEU A 533 20.18 -6.87 13.17
C LEU A 533 20.98 -7.72 12.18
N VAL A 534 20.30 -8.40 11.25
CA VAL A 534 20.95 -9.16 10.17
C VAL A 534 21.76 -8.23 9.25
N GLU A 535 21.25 -7.03 8.95
CA GLU A 535 22.01 -6.02 8.20
C GLU A 535 23.20 -5.44 8.99
N GLU A 536 23.08 -5.21 10.30
CA GLU A 536 24.24 -4.83 11.13
C GLU A 536 25.31 -5.93 11.15
N ILE A 537 24.91 -7.21 11.20
CA ILE A 537 25.85 -8.35 11.10
C ILE A 537 26.56 -8.36 9.73
N LYS A 538 25.84 -8.13 8.63
CA LYS A 538 26.40 -8.03 7.27
C LYS A 538 27.42 -6.88 7.16
N LYS A 539 27.14 -5.71 7.74
CA LYS A 539 28.03 -4.53 7.74
C LYS A 539 29.38 -4.76 8.45
N ILE A 540 29.50 -5.77 9.32
CA ILE A 540 30.71 -6.02 10.11
C ILE A 540 31.75 -6.86 9.33
N SER A 541 31.33 -7.68 8.35
CA SER A 541 32.24 -8.44 7.47
C SER A 541 31.52 -8.92 6.21
N ASP A 542 32.15 -8.74 5.05
CA ASP A 542 31.65 -9.23 3.75
C ASP A 542 31.72 -10.77 3.63
N LYS A 543 32.60 -11.42 4.41
CA LYS A 543 32.79 -12.88 4.38
C LYS A 543 31.61 -13.58 5.07
N LYS A 544 30.83 -14.37 4.32
CA LYS A 544 29.67 -15.15 4.83
C LYS A 544 29.98 -15.95 6.10
N ASP A 545 31.08 -16.69 6.10
CA ASP A 545 31.54 -17.47 7.27
C ASP A 545 31.80 -16.59 8.51
N ASP A 546 32.22 -15.34 8.33
CA ASP A 546 32.41 -14.40 9.44
C ASP A 546 31.07 -13.84 9.93
N GLN A 547 30.13 -13.55 9.03
CA GLN A 547 28.75 -13.18 9.40
C GLN A 547 28.11 -14.28 10.27
N ALA A 548 28.31 -15.56 9.93
CA ALA A 548 27.87 -16.69 10.75
C ALA A 548 28.51 -16.71 12.14
N LYS A 549 29.85 -16.56 12.23
CA LYS A 549 30.56 -16.49 13.52
C LYS A 549 30.07 -15.33 14.39
N ILE A 550 29.78 -14.17 13.79
CA ILE A 550 29.25 -12.99 14.49
C ILE A 550 27.85 -13.28 15.02
N ALA A 551 26.93 -13.79 14.20
CA ALA A 551 25.57 -14.15 14.62
C ALA A 551 25.57 -15.17 15.77
N ILE A 552 26.37 -16.23 15.66
CA ILE A 552 26.54 -17.24 16.72
C ILE A 552 27.10 -16.61 17.99
N SER A 553 28.15 -15.79 17.88
CA SER A 553 28.80 -15.16 19.04
C SER A 553 27.89 -14.17 19.76
N ILE A 554 27.04 -13.42 19.04
CA ILE A 554 26.00 -12.55 19.64
C ILE A 554 25.09 -13.38 20.54
N VAL A 555 24.56 -14.50 20.04
CA VAL A 555 23.62 -15.32 20.82
C VAL A 555 24.32 -16.09 21.95
N GLN A 556 25.56 -16.57 21.74
CA GLN A 556 26.38 -17.17 22.79
C GLN A 556 26.64 -16.24 23.99
N HIS A 557 26.64 -14.91 23.77
CA HIS A 557 26.82 -13.91 24.81
C HIS A 557 25.51 -13.43 25.48
N ILE A 558 24.34 -13.85 25.00
CA ILE A 558 23.07 -13.63 25.70
C ILE A 558 23.01 -14.56 26.93
N PRO A 559 22.79 -14.05 28.16
CA PRO A 559 22.61 -14.85 29.36
C PRO A 559 21.65 -16.04 29.21
N TYR A 560 21.95 -17.12 29.93
CA TYR A 560 21.04 -18.27 30.05
C TYR A 560 19.95 -17.98 31.10
N ASP A 561 18.69 -18.30 30.79
CA ASP A 561 17.56 -18.11 31.71
C ASP A 561 17.51 -19.21 32.79
N TRP A 562 18.47 -19.18 33.70
CA TRP A 562 18.56 -20.08 34.87
C TRP A 562 17.38 -19.96 35.83
N GLU A 563 16.62 -18.87 35.75
CA GLU A 563 15.45 -18.62 36.58
C GLU A 563 14.25 -19.39 36.03
N GLY A 564 13.88 -19.15 34.75
CA GLY A 564 12.82 -19.91 34.06
C GLY A 564 13.12 -21.40 34.01
N PHE A 565 14.39 -21.79 33.80
CA PHE A 565 14.80 -23.20 33.81
C PHE A 565 14.63 -23.88 35.17
N LYS A 566 14.76 -23.15 36.29
CA LYS A 566 14.62 -23.72 37.65
C LYS A 566 13.18 -23.67 38.17
N SER A 567 12.40 -22.68 37.77
CA SER A 567 10.97 -22.60 38.09
C SER A 567 10.11 -23.54 37.22
N ASN A 568 10.66 -24.01 36.09
CA ASN A 568 9.94 -24.66 35.00
C ASN A 568 8.86 -23.76 34.35
N ASP A 569 8.94 -22.44 34.57
CA ASP A 569 8.09 -21.43 33.95
C ASP A 569 8.72 -20.98 32.62
N LEU A 570 8.64 -21.87 31.62
CA LEU A 570 9.21 -21.67 30.30
C LEU A 570 8.11 -21.44 29.27
N THR A 571 7.79 -20.17 29.03
CA THR A 571 6.82 -19.73 28.00
C THR A 571 7.26 -20.05 26.57
N GLY A 572 8.54 -20.39 26.37
CA GLY A 572 9.10 -20.79 25.09
C GLY A 572 9.13 -19.62 24.12
N ARG A 573 10.02 -18.68 24.38
CA ARG A 573 10.19 -17.41 23.66
C ARG A 573 10.32 -17.54 22.14
N TYR A 574 9.77 -16.56 21.43
CA TYR A 574 10.13 -16.24 20.05
C TYR A 574 11.56 -15.64 19.99
N PRO A 575 12.30 -15.78 18.87
CA PRO A 575 13.61 -15.16 18.65
C PRO A 575 13.72 -13.70 19.11
N TYR A 576 12.70 -12.88 18.86
CA TYR A 576 12.69 -11.48 19.29
C TYR A 576 12.55 -11.29 20.81
N GLU A 577 11.72 -12.08 21.49
CA GLU A 577 11.57 -12.03 22.95
C GLU A 577 12.91 -12.33 23.65
N VAL A 578 13.74 -13.23 23.10
CA VAL A 578 15.10 -13.54 23.61
C VAL A 578 16.03 -12.32 23.54
N LEU A 579 15.92 -11.48 22.51
CA LEU A 579 16.66 -10.22 22.43
C LEU A 579 16.09 -9.18 23.41
N TYR A 580 14.77 -9.06 23.50
CA TYR A 580 14.10 -8.07 24.34
C TYR A 580 14.35 -8.31 25.83
N ASP A 581 14.18 -9.54 26.31
CA ASP A 581 14.48 -9.94 27.71
C ASP A 581 15.98 -10.00 27.99
N LYS A 582 16.80 -10.13 26.94
CA LYS A 582 18.25 -10.43 27.02
C LYS A 582 18.57 -11.71 27.81
N LYS A 583 17.68 -12.69 27.82
CA LYS A 583 17.90 -14.04 28.37
C LYS A 583 17.10 -15.10 27.59
N GLY A 584 17.50 -16.36 27.70
CA GLY A 584 16.69 -17.50 27.24
C GLY A 584 17.34 -18.85 27.57
N VAL A 585 16.59 -19.95 27.42
CA VAL A 585 17.11 -21.32 27.56
C VAL A 585 17.68 -21.87 26.25
N CYS A 586 18.24 -23.10 26.25
CA CYS A 586 18.89 -23.74 25.10
C CYS A 586 18.04 -23.66 23.81
N GLY A 587 16.79 -24.13 23.84
CA GLY A 587 15.89 -24.12 22.69
C GLY A 587 15.34 -22.75 22.28
N GLU A 588 15.45 -21.72 23.12
CA GLU A 588 15.09 -20.34 22.75
C GLU A 588 16.26 -19.67 22.02
N LYS A 589 17.47 -19.82 22.57
CA LYS A 589 18.73 -19.34 22.00
C LYS A 589 19.09 -20.08 20.70
N SER A 590 18.75 -21.37 20.58
CA SER A 590 18.92 -22.13 19.34
C SER A 590 17.99 -21.63 18.24
N LYS A 591 16.73 -21.30 18.54
CA LYS A 591 15.81 -20.70 17.55
C LYS A 591 16.22 -19.30 17.12
N LEU A 592 16.69 -18.43 18.03
CA LEU A 592 17.27 -17.14 17.64
C LEU A 592 18.52 -17.30 16.75
N THR A 593 19.41 -18.25 17.08
CA THR A 593 20.60 -18.52 16.26
C THR A 593 20.23 -19.07 14.88
N ALA A 594 19.26 -19.99 14.81
CA ALA A 594 18.73 -20.55 13.57
C ALA A 594 18.09 -19.46 12.69
N PHE A 595 17.29 -18.56 13.27
CA PHE A 595 16.72 -17.41 12.57
C PHE A 595 17.81 -16.55 11.92
N LEU A 596 18.79 -16.09 12.70
CA LEU A 596 19.84 -15.18 12.21
C LEU A 596 20.69 -15.83 11.11
N LEU A 597 21.05 -17.11 11.26
CA LEU A 597 21.83 -17.82 10.25
C LEU A 597 21.03 -18.10 8.97
N ARG A 598 19.72 -18.36 9.08
CA ARG A 598 18.82 -18.52 7.92
C ARG A 598 18.66 -17.23 7.13
N GLU A 599 18.49 -16.08 7.79
CA GLU A 599 18.42 -14.77 7.12
C GLU A 599 19.79 -14.31 6.55
N LEU A 600 20.89 -14.88 7.05
CA LEU A 600 22.21 -14.79 6.39
C LEU A 600 22.37 -15.75 5.20
N GLY A 601 21.42 -16.66 4.99
CA GLY A 601 21.32 -17.58 3.85
C GLY A 601 21.93 -18.97 4.06
N PHE A 602 22.27 -19.36 5.28
CA PHE A 602 22.87 -20.68 5.55
C PHE A 602 21.83 -21.81 5.60
N GLY A 603 22.27 -23.04 5.29
CA GLY A 603 21.50 -24.25 5.58
C GLY A 603 21.53 -24.54 7.08
N ILE A 604 20.36 -24.81 7.68
CA ILE A 604 20.20 -24.89 9.14
C ILE A 604 19.29 -26.06 9.55
N SER A 605 19.67 -26.73 10.64
CA SER A 605 18.83 -27.64 11.40
C SER A 605 18.84 -27.30 12.90
N LEU A 606 17.87 -27.82 13.64
CA LEU A 606 17.93 -27.94 15.09
C LEU A 606 18.36 -29.37 15.45
N ILE A 607 19.23 -29.51 16.45
CA ILE A 607 19.77 -30.79 16.94
C ILE A 607 19.18 -31.02 18.34
N ASN A 608 18.13 -31.85 18.40
CA ASN A 608 17.36 -32.09 19.62
C ASN A 608 17.79 -33.37 20.34
N PHE A 609 18.14 -33.27 21.62
CA PHE A 609 18.49 -34.36 22.51
C PHE A 609 17.37 -34.55 23.54
N ASP A 610 16.34 -35.31 23.18
CA ASP A 610 15.12 -35.45 23.98
C ASP A 610 15.37 -35.96 25.41
N LEU A 611 16.32 -36.89 25.59
CA LEU A 611 16.64 -37.48 26.89
C LEU A 611 17.41 -36.51 27.81
N GLU A 612 18.25 -35.66 27.21
CA GLU A 612 19.06 -34.66 27.89
C GLU A 612 18.38 -33.29 27.98
N SER A 613 17.18 -33.13 27.40
CA SER A 613 16.43 -31.87 27.32
C SER A 613 17.25 -30.69 26.75
N HIS A 614 18.09 -30.97 25.75
CA HIS A 614 18.98 -29.97 25.13
C HIS A 614 18.70 -29.80 23.63
N GLU A 615 18.66 -28.55 23.17
CA GLU A 615 18.56 -28.19 21.75
C GLU A 615 19.77 -27.32 21.36
N ALA A 616 20.55 -27.80 20.40
CA ALA A 616 21.65 -27.07 19.77
C ALA A 616 21.30 -26.75 18.30
N VAL A 617 22.11 -25.92 17.63
CA VAL A 617 21.95 -25.63 16.19
C VAL A 617 22.88 -26.48 15.35
N GLY A 618 22.38 -26.98 14.23
CA GLY A 618 23.18 -27.59 13.16
C GLY A 618 23.39 -26.60 12.03
N LEU A 619 24.63 -26.23 11.74
CA LEU A 619 25.02 -25.36 10.63
C LEU A 619 25.52 -26.21 9.45
N LYS A 620 24.85 -26.15 8.29
CA LYS A 620 25.17 -27.01 7.14
C LYS A 620 26.63 -26.84 6.73
N CYS A 621 27.38 -27.93 6.66
CA CYS A 621 28.82 -27.93 6.43
C CYS A 621 29.28 -29.24 5.77
N PRO A 622 30.54 -29.34 5.31
CA PRO A 622 31.08 -30.58 4.74
C PRO A 622 30.96 -31.78 5.69
N ILE A 623 30.55 -32.94 5.16
CA ILE A 623 30.20 -34.14 5.95
C ILE A 623 31.37 -34.71 6.78
N ASP A 624 32.63 -34.48 6.37
CA ASP A 624 33.84 -34.79 7.15
C ASP A 624 33.96 -33.97 8.44
N LYS A 625 33.23 -32.85 8.53
CA LYS A 625 33.18 -31.94 9.68
C LYS A 625 31.84 -32.03 10.43
N GLY A 626 30.83 -32.69 9.89
CA GLY A 626 29.49 -32.69 10.48
C GLY A 626 29.36 -33.58 11.72
N TYR A 627 28.44 -33.21 12.61
CA TYR A 627 28.28 -33.84 13.91
C TYR A 627 27.79 -35.29 13.78
N LYS A 628 28.49 -36.23 14.42
CA LYS A 628 28.26 -37.69 14.32
C LYS A 628 28.08 -38.20 12.87
N GLY A 629 28.70 -37.54 11.87
CA GLY A 629 28.61 -37.91 10.44
C GLY A 629 27.39 -37.38 9.69
N THR A 630 26.66 -36.41 10.25
CA THR A 630 25.59 -35.67 9.54
C THR A 630 26.18 -34.61 8.59
N GLU A 631 25.33 -33.92 7.80
CA GLU A 631 25.74 -32.76 7.00
C GLU A 631 25.77 -31.43 7.80
N TYR A 632 25.67 -31.49 9.13
CA TYR A 632 25.48 -30.31 9.98
C TYR A 632 26.55 -30.22 11.09
N CYS A 633 27.31 -29.14 11.09
CA CYS A 633 28.28 -28.82 12.12
C CYS A 633 27.56 -28.43 13.43
N PHE A 634 28.05 -28.92 14.57
CA PHE A 634 27.46 -28.64 15.87
C PHE A 634 27.74 -27.20 16.30
N VAL A 635 26.68 -26.44 16.62
CA VAL A 635 26.77 -25.08 17.14
C VAL A 635 26.12 -25.03 18.52
N GLU A 636 26.96 -24.97 19.54
CA GLU A 636 26.53 -24.71 20.91
C GLU A 636 26.24 -23.21 21.09
N VAL A 637 25.12 -22.88 21.75
CA VAL A 637 24.59 -21.50 21.85
C VAL A 637 24.44 -21.03 23.30
N THR A 638 24.55 -21.92 24.28
CA THR A 638 24.42 -21.61 25.71
C THR A 638 25.66 -20.95 26.31
N ARG A 639 26.83 -21.10 25.67
CA ARG A 639 28.11 -20.51 26.09
C ARG A 639 29.08 -20.27 24.91
N PRO A 640 29.99 -19.28 24.97
CA PRO A 640 30.96 -19.00 23.91
C PRO A 640 31.85 -20.20 23.56
N THR A 641 31.79 -20.69 22.32
CA THR A 641 32.46 -21.93 21.86
C THR A 641 32.68 -21.97 20.34
N THR A 642 33.72 -22.69 19.89
CA THR A 642 33.89 -23.06 18.47
C THR A 642 32.69 -23.82 17.92
N ILE A 643 32.29 -23.50 16.68
CA ILE A 643 31.58 -24.43 15.79
C ILE A 643 32.34 -25.77 15.78
N ASN A 644 31.62 -26.89 15.86
CA ASN A 644 32.13 -28.24 16.12
C ASN A 644 32.81 -28.47 17.48
N HIS A 645 32.47 -27.68 18.48
CA HIS A 645 32.71 -28.06 19.87
C HIS A 645 31.40 -28.43 20.55
N VAL A 646 31.28 -29.71 20.89
CA VAL A 646 30.36 -30.15 21.93
C VAL A 646 31.11 -30.02 23.26
N PRO A 647 30.63 -29.24 24.25
CA PRO A 647 31.06 -29.33 25.64
C PRO A 647 30.98 -30.77 26.16
N THR A 648 31.92 -31.14 27.04
CA THR A 648 31.88 -32.45 27.73
C THR A 648 30.70 -32.54 28.68
N THR A 649 30.49 -31.50 29.50
CA THR A 649 29.42 -31.44 30.50
C THR A 649 28.58 -30.16 30.43
N TYR A 650 27.31 -30.30 30.81
CA TYR A 650 26.28 -29.28 30.87
C TYR A 650 25.70 -29.22 32.29
N VAL A 651 25.65 -28.02 32.87
CA VAL A 651 25.12 -27.80 34.22
C VAL A 651 23.62 -28.12 34.23
N GLY A 652 23.21 -29.06 35.08
CA GLY A 652 21.83 -29.56 35.16
C GLY A 652 21.46 -30.66 34.16
N VAL A 653 22.34 -31.02 33.22
CA VAL A 653 22.04 -31.95 32.10
C VAL A 653 23.02 -33.13 32.00
N GLY A 654 24.30 -32.94 32.35
CA GLY A 654 25.31 -34.00 32.23
C GLY A 654 26.02 -34.01 30.87
N GLU A 655 26.19 -35.16 30.25
CA GLU A 655 26.87 -35.34 28.95
C GLU A 655 25.86 -35.72 27.87
N LEU A 656 25.99 -35.20 26.64
CA LEU A 656 25.08 -35.53 25.53
C LEU A 656 25.42 -36.89 24.90
N LYS A 657 24.77 -37.96 25.35
CA LYS A 657 25.05 -39.34 24.93
C LYS A 657 24.10 -39.82 23.84
N SER A 658 22.85 -39.38 23.87
CA SER A 658 21.79 -39.88 22.98
C SER A 658 22.06 -39.61 21.49
N THR A 659 21.28 -40.29 20.66
CA THR A 659 21.18 -40.01 19.22
C THR A 659 20.17 -38.89 19.03
N PRO A 660 20.57 -37.68 18.61
CA PRO A 660 19.65 -36.56 18.50
C PRO A 660 18.74 -36.67 17.29
N LYS A 661 17.58 -36.01 17.35
CA LYS A 661 16.73 -35.73 16.20
C LYS A 661 17.27 -34.50 15.46
N ILE A 662 17.63 -34.67 14.19
CA ILE A 662 18.04 -33.57 13.29
C ILE A 662 16.78 -33.03 12.59
N VAL A 663 16.39 -31.81 12.94
CA VAL A 663 15.19 -31.15 12.40
C VAL A 663 15.64 -30.09 11.40
N VAL A 664 15.67 -30.43 10.10
CA VAL A 664 16.10 -29.50 9.04
C VAL A 664 15.10 -28.36 8.89
N ILE A 665 15.55 -27.14 9.14
CA ILE A 665 14.77 -25.90 9.05
C ILE A 665 14.82 -25.34 7.63
N SER A 666 16.02 -25.14 7.09
CA SER A 666 16.24 -24.57 5.76
C SER A 666 17.45 -25.19 5.06
N ASP A 667 17.36 -25.31 3.75
CA ASP A 667 18.55 -25.39 2.89
C ASP A 667 19.18 -23.99 2.70
N GLY A 668 20.42 -23.96 2.23
CA GLY A 668 21.18 -22.73 2.04
C GLY A 668 22.69 -22.98 1.91
N TYR A 669 23.49 -21.94 2.09
CA TYR A 669 24.95 -21.99 2.00
C TYR A 669 25.56 -22.98 3.00
N THR A 670 26.67 -23.58 2.56
CA THR A 670 27.49 -24.50 3.35
C THR A 670 28.63 -23.70 4.01
N TYR A 671 28.72 -23.75 5.34
CA TYR A 671 29.77 -23.08 6.11
C TYR A 671 31.14 -23.73 5.87
N GLY A 672 32.18 -22.92 5.71
CA GLY A 672 33.55 -23.39 5.46
C GLY A 672 33.76 -24.00 4.06
N SER A 673 33.08 -23.46 3.05
CA SER A 673 33.17 -23.86 1.63
C SER A 673 33.57 -22.70 0.68
N ILE A 674 34.05 -21.58 1.23
CA ILE A 674 34.47 -20.34 0.52
C ILE A 674 35.83 -19.90 1.05
#